data_AF-A0AAV6B376-F1
#
_entry.id   AF-A0AAV6B376-F1
#
_cell.length_a   1.000
_cell.length_b   1.000
_cell.length_c   1.000
_cell.angle_alpha   90.00
_cell.angle_beta   90.00
_cell.angle_gamma   90.00
#
_symmetry.space_group_name_H-M   'P 1'
#
loop_
_entity.id
_entity.type
_entity.pdbx_description
1 polymer ?
#
loop_
_entity_poly.entity_id
_entity_poly.type
_entity_poly.pdbx_seq_one_letter_code
_entity_poly.pdbx_strand_id
1 'polypeptide(L)'
;MKIMPMPFSKHGHNVLAEAGSIEPLNPLRPPFTGGIVRAICLVFAGVLGFYTAPAANIVWVSDSNDPAVGFFGALPGQTDSAWVTMLQNAGHNVIRYNQPNAQATLLTQEELDALNTNDLIIVSRCVNSGAFQTPQVTQWNSSITKPLMDLSAFHARLSRLGWFSANEAPDSTPTRLSALNPNDPVTDYLFGGVDMNGTNMALPYDEAMDRNSNPVLGIVVAGGILYANATYVRDDNVATPPTTATGNFIAGFPAGTAVRAGADILSGYRMFFSGGSRESVAAPNSIPLYTARENLSPDGENIFLRAVQVAINNGVAPAINTGPVGVTSGPASLTVPRGGGASFSITVTGAGPRTLQWQRSVGDGSFTNIPGADTVFLKSSYSLSTTDLADSGAQFQVVVANGENSVISSVATLTVTPDSLAPLPVSAASFDGSVITVCFNEFVNTTAGGVTDPSNYSINGGASIFVTSVTPAADGRSLHLALSESIGASGTVDFFYLEDLFGNVSNSGPTITATNFGLTGVDVGTVNPPGSNFACDTNSFQVSAGGLDITSTADTLRFVHKSVDGDFDARVRVTSFVGTNDHFETTAKAMLLARADNGAGSQAVNVWITPSHPGDNNVTASYRTTTGGATNTFGTTLTPNGLPNAWMRIQREGDQFTTYRSLNGVDWISLGTATIALPATLNVGVGAVSHRAGKVVTATFSDFRISQGAEPPIAPTLSGFSYTGGEFSARFLTQNGVTYTVEYKDDLNVVPWSTLTTVIGDGTVKPFTDFGPVSLTGVRFYRITMP
;
A
#
# COMPACT_ATOMS: atom_id res chain seq x y z
N MET A 1 41.41 -23.67 24.84
CA MET A 1 42.06 -24.22 26.05
C MET A 1 42.08 -23.13 27.12
N LYS A 2 41.88 -23.54 28.37
CA LYS A 2 41.33 -22.78 29.50
C LYS A 2 42.46 -22.05 30.29
N ILE A 3 42.05 -20.98 31.00
CA ILE A 3 42.53 -20.53 32.33
C ILE A 3 43.59 -19.39 32.41
N MET A 4 43.07 -18.29 33.00
CA MET A 4 43.61 -17.14 33.80
C MET A 4 44.60 -17.57 34.94
N PRO A 5 45.05 -16.75 35.94
CA PRO A 5 44.98 -15.29 36.21
C PRO A 5 46.24 -14.59 36.87
N MET A 6 46.25 -13.23 36.91
CA MET A 6 46.61 -12.27 38.03
C MET A 6 48.00 -12.30 38.78
N PRO A 7 48.38 -11.33 39.68
CA PRO A 7 48.02 -9.88 39.92
C PRO A 7 49.13 -8.91 40.52
N PHE A 8 48.73 -7.64 40.84
CA PHE A 8 49.20 -6.62 41.88
C PHE A 8 50.57 -5.90 41.70
N SER A 9 50.92 -4.67 42.18
CA SER A 9 50.51 -3.64 43.21
C SER A 9 51.33 -2.31 42.96
N LYS A 10 50.84 -1.04 43.00
CA LYS A 10 50.59 -0.01 44.08
C LYS A 10 51.78 0.91 44.56
N HIS A 11 51.46 2.21 44.84
CA HIS A 11 52.14 3.34 45.61
C HIS A 11 52.94 4.42 44.81
N GLY A 12 52.97 5.75 45.11
CA GLY A 12 52.35 6.69 46.09
C GLY A 12 53.05 8.10 46.16
N HIS A 13 52.37 9.13 46.73
CA HIS A 13 52.82 10.41 47.41
C HIS A 13 53.17 11.73 46.62
N ASN A 14 52.45 12.87 46.81
CA ASN A 14 52.51 14.06 47.75
C ASN A 14 53.30 15.29 47.15
N VAL A 15 52.98 16.61 47.28
CA VAL A 15 52.89 17.56 48.45
C VAL A 15 52.28 18.96 48.02
N LEU A 16 51.80 19.75 49.02
CA LEU A 16 51.12 21.09 49.16
C LEU A 16 51.99 22.36 48.79
N ALA A 17 51.60 23.67 48.81
CA ALA A 17 50.77 24.50 49.74
C ALA A 17 50.55 26.01 49.29
N GLU A 18 49.47 26.67 49.83
CA GLU A 18 49.25 28.09 50.34
C GLU A 18 49.40 29.40 49.47
N ALA A 19 48.80 30.60 49.72
CA ALA A 19 47.59 31.18 50.41
C ALA A 19 47.56 32.76 50.32
N GLY A 20 46.38 33.44 50.44
CA GLY A 20 46.13 34.88 50.85
C GLY A 20 45.66 35.90 49.76
N SER A 21 44.66 36.82 49.86
CA SER A 21 43.98 37.56 50.97
C SER A 21 42.69 38.38 50.57
N ILE A 22 41.59 38.33 51.39
CA ILE A 22 40.61 39.33 51.96
C ILE A 22 40.08 40.57 51.14
N GLU A 23 38.82 40.66 50.60
CA GLU A 23 37.47 41.23 51.03
C GLU A 23 37.29 42.78 51.19
N PRO A 24 36.07 43.45 51.07
CA PRO A 24 34.68 43.02 50.74
C PRO A 24 33.78 43.97 49.85
N LEU A 25 32.62 43.47 49.35
CA LEU A 25 31.23 44.04 49.46
C LEU A 25 30.28 43.49 48.35
N ASN A 26 29.20 42.84 48.79
CA ASN A 26 28.08 42.25 48.03
C ASN A 26 27.03 43.36 47.67
N PRO A 27 25.99 43.16 46.80
CA PRO A 27 25.11 41.99 46.80
C PRO A 27 24.64 41.47 45.42
N LEU A 28 24.49 40.14 45.31
CA LEU A 28 23.26 39.38 44.97
C LEU A 28 23.56 38.03 44.29
N ARG A 29 23.05 36.97 44.93
CA ARG A 29 23.10 35.50 44.66
C ARG A 29 22.38 35.05 43.35
N PRO A 30 22.42 33.75 42.95
CA PRO A 30 23.56 32.89 42.58
C PRO A 30 23.31 32.13 41.24
N PRO A 31 24.25 31.33 40.72
CA PRO A 31 23.86 29.95 40.41
C PRO A 31 24.88 28.89 40.81
N PHE A 32 24.33 27.70 41.07
CA PHE A 32 25.00 26.48 41.52
C PHE A 32 25.90 25.87 40.44
N THR A 33 27.16 25.58 40.81
CA THR A 33 27.91 24.37 40.42
C THR A 33 27.56 23.26 41.43
N GLY A 34 27.62 21.96 41.22
CA GLY A 34 28.09 21.03 40.18
C GLY A 34 28.10 19.63 40.85
N GLY A 35 28.08 18.52 40.11
CA GLY A 35 28.20 17.19 40.74
C GLY A 35 27.86 15.96 39.90
N ILE A 36 28.79 15.60 39.03
CA ILE A 36 29.14 14.31 38.40
C ILE A 36 28.46 13.03 38.95
N VAL A 37 27.87 12.21 38.05
CA VAL A 37 27.93 10.72 38.09
C VAL A 37 28.11 10.16 36.67
N ARG A 38 28.94 9.12 36.57
CA ARG A 38 29.50 8.47 35.37
C ARG A 38 28.48 7.69 34.53
N ALA A 39 28.87 7.56 33.26
CA ALA A 39 28.25 6.82 32.15
C ALA A 39 27.71 5.42 32.48
N ILE A 40 26.47 5.19 32.07
CA ILE A 40 25.94 3.89 31.65
C ILE A 40 25.46 4.10 30.21
N CYS A 41 26.04 3.35 29.26
CA CYS A 41 25.57 3.27 27.89
C CYS A 41 24.16 2.68 27.88
N LEU A 42 23.17 3.56 27.83
CA LEU A 42 21.80 3.26 27.41
C LEU A 42 21.71 3.56 25.92
N VAL A 43 21.37 2.53 25.14
CA VAL A 43 20.89 2.67 23.77
C VAL A 43 19.60 3.50 23.84
N PHE A 44 19.69 4.81 23.63
CA PHE A 44 18.52 5.65 23.39
C PHE A 44 18.04 5.36 21.97
N ALA A 45 17.00 4.54 21.86
CA ALA A 45 16.06 4.68 20.75
C ALA A 45 15.51 6.11 20.86
N GLY A 46 15.85 6.95 19.89
CA GLY A 46 15.37 8.32 19.82
C GLY A 46 13.85 8.33 19.71
N VAL A 47 13.18 8.55 20.84
CA VAL A 47 11.82 9.05 20.83
C VAL A 47 11.93 10.51 20.39
N LEU A 48 11.78 10.73 19.09
CA LEU A 48 11.39 12.01 18.54
C LEU A 48 10.10 12.41 19.28
N GLY A 49 10.21 13.37 20.19
CA GLY A 49 9.05 14.01 20.77
C GLY A 49 8.29 14.69 19.64
N PHE A 50 7.22 14.06 19.17
CA PHE A 50 6.22 14.75 18.38
C PHE A 50 5.62 15.82 19.29
N TYR A 51 5.91 17.09 19.01
CA TYR A 51 5.03 18.17 19.42
C TYR A 51 3.67 17.88 18.77
N THR A 52 2.75 17.23 19.47
CA THR A 52 1.37 17.15 19.03
C THR A 52 0.80 18.56 19.18
N ALA A 53 0.59 19.24 18.06
CA ALA A 53 -0.23 20.44 18.04
C ALA A 53 -1.58 20.14 18.72
N PRO A 54 -2.21 21.10 19.41
CA PRO A 54 -3.51 20.87 20.02
C PRO A 54 -4.52 20.40 18.96
N ALA A 55 -5.35 19.43 19.33
CA ALA A 55 -6.38 18.88 18.46
C ALA A 55 -7.32 19.98 17.94
N ALA A 56 -7.25 20.29 16.64
CA ALA A 56 -8.17 21.20 15.98
C ALA A 56 -9.59 20.61 15.83
N ASN A 57 -10.61 21.46 15.96
CA ASN A 57 -11.98 21.13 15.60
C ASN A 57 -12.19 21.40 14.11
N ILE A 58 -12.36 20.34 13.33
CA ILE A 58 -12.54 20.38 11.89
C ILE A 58 -13.99 20.05 11.56
N VAL A 59 -14.66 20.91 10.79
CA VAL A 59 -15.94 20.57 10.19
C VAL A 59 -15.75 20.01 8.80
N TRP A 60 -16.25 18.81 8.57
CA TRP A 60 -16.30 18.17 7.27
C TRP A 60 -17.68 18.37 6.64
N VAL A 61 -17.78 19.26 5.65
CA VAL A 61 -19.03 19.59 4.94
C VAL A 61 -19.24 18.60 3.80
N SER A 62 -20.37 17.89 3.79
CA SER A 62 -20.69 16.87 2.77
C SER A 62 -22.20 16.80 2.53
N ASP A 63 -22.64 16.44 1.31
CA ASP A 63 -24.06 16.12 1.03
C ASP A 63 -24.36 14.60 1.15
N SER A 64 -23.36 13.79 1.52
CA SER A 64 -23.45 12.32 1.55
C SER A 64 -23.50 11.77 2.99
N ASN A 65 -24.31 10.73 3.19
CA ASN A 65 -24.51 10.08 4.49
C ASN A 65 -23.50 8.93 4.68
N ASP A 66 -22.52 9.12 5.57
CA ASP A 66 -21.44 8.17 5.88
C ASP A 66 -21.55 7.69 7.36
N PRO A 67 -21.50 6.38 7.66
CA PRO A 67 -22.05 5.80 8.89
C PRO A 67 -21.25 5.95 10.20
N ALA A 68 -20.61 7.09 10.50
CA ALA A 68 -19.85 7.24 11.76
C ALA A 68 -20.42 8.20 12.83
N VAL A 69 -21.45 9.01 12.56
CA VAL A 69 -22.27 9.70 13.60
C VAL A 69 -23.57 10.25 12.95
N GLY A 70 -24.75 9.81 13.43
CA GLY A 70 -26.08 9.92 12.76
C GLY A 70 -26.66 11.33 12.50
N PHE A 71 -27.67 11.50 11.63
CA PHE A 71 -29.09 11.21 11.95
C PHE A 71 -30.01 10.71 10.79
N PHE A 72 -29.51 10.33 9.61
CA PHE A 72 -30.34 9.69 8.54
C PHE A 72 -29.58 8.62 7.73
N GLY A 73 -30.31 7.69 7.10
CA GLY A 73 -29.78 6.48 6.45
C GLY A 73 -28.89 6.72 5.23
N ALA A 74 -27.87 5.87 5.07
CA ALA A 74 -26.89 5.91 3.98
C ALA A 74 -27.51 5.65 2.59
N LEU A 75 -26.98 6.32 1.55
CA LEU A 75 -27.16 5.91 0.15
C LEU A 75 -25.91 5.12 -0.30
N PRO A 76 -26.05 4.03 -1.11
CA PRO A 76 -24.90 3.21 -1.50
C PRO A 76 -23.88 3.98 -2.37
N GLY A 77 -22.58 3.82 -2.09
CA GLY A 77 -21.48 4.18 -3.01
C GLY A 77 -20.84 5.56 -2.85
N GLN A 78 -21.01 6.25 -1.73
CA GLN A 78 -20.41 7.58 -1.48
C GLN A 78 -19.73 7.62 -0.11
N THR A 79 -18.40 7.60 -0.03
CA THR A 79 -17.70 7.72 1.27
C THR A 79 -16.43 8.55 1.18
N ASP A 80 -16.43 9.74 1.80
CA ASP A 80 -15.20 10.44 2.22
C ASP A 80 -14.70 9.94 3.60
N SER A 81 -15.14 8.74 4.03
CA SER A 81 -14.80 8.12 5.31
C SER A 81 -13.31 8.04 5.55
N ALA A 82 -12.53 7.64 4.53
CA ALA A 82 -11.08 7.53 4.62
C ALA A 82 -10.42 8.88 4.98
N TRP A 83 -10.88 9.98 4.39
CA TRP A 83 -10.34 11.32 4.66
C TRP A 83 -10.67 11.79 6.07
N VAL A 84 -11.90 11.52 6.53
CA VAL A 84 -12.32 11.83 7.90
C VAL A 84 -11.56 10.98 8.92
N THR A 85 -11.42 9.67 8.68
CA THR A 85 -10.64 8.77 9.51
C THR A 85 -9.16 9.17 9.56
N MET A 86 -8.59 9.60 8.43
CA MET A 86 -7.21 10.10 8.38
C MET A 86 -7.03 11.33 9.29
N LEU A 87 -7.95 12.29 9.25
CA LEU A 87 -7.92 13.47 10.12
C LEU A 87 -8.10 13.11 11.61
N GLN A 88 -9.00 12.17 11.92
CA GLN A 88 -9.19 11.66 13.29
C GLN A 88 -7.94 10.93 13.80
N ASN A 89 -7.30 10.12 12.95
CA ASN A 89 -6.05 9.43 13.26
C ASN A 89 -4.89 10.42 13.47
N ALA A 90 -4.92 11.57 12.78
CA ALA A 90 -3.99 12.67 13.03
C ALA A 90 -4.29 13.43 14.34
N GLY A 91 -5.31 13.03 15.10
CA GLY A 91 -5.65 13.56 16.42
C GLY A 91 -6.63 14.73 16.39
N HIS A 92 -7.24 15.05 15.24
CA HIS A 92 -8.22 16.13 15.14
C HIS A 92 -9.62 15.66 15.57
N ASN A 93 -10.40 16.59 16.12
CA ASN A 93 -11.83 16.36 16.33
C ASN A 93 -12.58 16.71 15.03
N VAL A 94 -13.17 15.71 14.37
CA VAL A 94 -13.85 15.92 13.08
C VAL A 94 -15.36 15.78 13.25
N ILE A 95 -16.08 16.87 13.03
CA ILE A 95 -17.54 16.92 13.07
C ILE A 95 -18.04 16.99 11.63
N ARG A 96 -18.94 16.07 11.24
CA ARG A 96 -19.57 16.16 9.93
C ARG A 96 -20.75 17.11 9.97
N TYR A 97 -20.81 18.01 9.00
CA TYR A 97 -21.95 18.88 8.78
C TYR A 97 -22.60 18.49 7.46
N ASN A 98 -23.80 17.92 7.55
CA ASN A 98 -24.60 17.54 6.40
C ASN A 98 -25.52 18.70 6.03
N GLN A 99 -25.32 19.25 4.84
CA GLN A 99 -26.10 20.38 4.35
C GLN A 99 -27.53 19.91 4.01
N PRO A 100 -28.59 20.56 4.49
CA PRO A 100 -29.93 20.34 3.96
C PRO A 100 -30.19 21.31 2.80
N ASN A 101 -29.31 21.49 1.80
CA ASN A 101 -29.43 22.67 0.93
C ASN A 101 -29.40 22.34 -0.57
N ALA A 102 -30.61 22.33 -1.15
CA ALA A 102 -30.83 22.47 -2.58
C ALA A 102 -30.12 23.71 -3.14
N GLN A 103 -29.76 23.67 -4.43
CA GLN A 103 -29.12 24.78 -5.14
C GLN A 103 -29.78 26.14 -4.81
N ALA A 104 -28.96 27.15 -4.55
CA ALA A 104 -29.35 28.55 -4.36
C ALA A 104 -30.09 28.92 -3.05
N THR A 105 -29.94 28.16 -1.97
CA THR A 105 -30.45 28.52 -0.63
C THR A 105 -29.34 29.15 0.22
N LEU A 106 -29.61 30.28 0.89
CA LEU A 106 -28.65 30.88 1.83
C LEU A 106 -28.52 30.02 3.09
N LEU A 107 -27.31 29.93 3.64
CA LEU A 107 -27.09 29.43 5.00
C LEU A 107 -27.82 30.33 5.99
N THR A 108 -28.47 29.73 6.97
CA THR A 108 -29.05 30.43 8.12
C THR A 108 -27.96 31.01 9.01
N GLN A 109 -28.31 31.98 9.86
CA GLN A 109 -27.35 32.56 10.79
C GLN A 109 -26.80 31.51 11.77
N GLU A 110 -27.65 30.58 12.23
CA GLU A 110 -27.24 29.49 13.12
C GLU A 110 -26.20 28.57 12.46
N GLU A 111 -26.36 28.26 11.18
CA GLU A 111 -25.39 27.45 10.42
C GLU A 111 -24.08 28.20 10.22
N LEU A 112 -24.13 29.50 9.91
CA LEU A 112 -22.93 30.33 9.82
C LEU A 112 -22.19 30.41 11.15
N ASP A 113 -22.91 30.60 12.25
CA ASP A 113 -22.35 30.66 13.59
C ASP A 113 -21.71 29.32 13.95
N ALA A 114 -22.41 28.20 13.70
CA ALA A 114 -21.90 26.85 13.92
C ALA A 114 -20.61 26.58 13.14
N LEU A 115 -20.57 26.87 11.84
CA LEU A 115 -19.38 26.72 11.01
C LEU A 115 -18.20 27.56 11.56
N ASN A 116 -18.48 28.81 11.95
CA ASN A 116 -17.48 29.74 12.46
C ASN A 116 -16.98 29.43 13.89
N THR A 117 -17.55 28.45 14.60
CA THR A 117 -17.00 28.00 15.90
C THR A 117 -15.75 27.12 15.76
N ASN A 118 -15.46 26.61 14.56
CA ASN A 118 -14.44 25.60 14.34
C ASN A 118 -13.10 26.21 13.92
N ASP A 119 -12.04 25.40 13.98
CA ASP A 119 -10.68 25.83 13.62
C ASP A 119 -10.44 25.76 12.11
N LEU A 120 -11.09 24.81 11.44
CA LEU A 120 -11.06 24.64 9.99
C LEU A 120 -12.38 24.09 9.47
N ILE A 121 -12.81 24.59 8.31
CA ILE A 121 -13.91 24.03 7.53
C ILE A 121 -13.31 23.35 6.30
N ILE A 122 -13.59 22.07 6.10
CA ILE A 122 -13.21 21.34 4.89
C ILE A 122 -14.48 21.04 4.10
N VAL A 123 -14.56 21.61 2.91
CA VAL A 123 -15.61 21.31 1.93
C VAL A 123 -15.19 20.07 1.17
N SER A 124 -15.90 18.98 1.43
CA SER A 124 -15.62 17.68 0.83
C SER A 124 -15.93 17.65 -0.67
N ARG A 125 -15.42 16.63 -1.35
CA ARG A 125 -15.69 16.41 -2.76
C ARG A 125 -17.14 16.01 -3.02
N CYS A 126 -17.83 15.57 -1.98
CA CYS A 126 -19.22 15.13 -2.04
C CYS A 126 -20.25 16.26 -1.84
N VAL A 127 -19.89 17.54 -2.07
CA VAL A 127 -20.82 18.69 -1.98
C VAL A 127 -21.31 19.10 -3.38
N ASN A 128 -22.55 19.58 -3.50
CA ASN A 128 -23.11 20.01 -4.77
C ASN A 128 -22.49 21.33 -5.15
N SER A 129 -21.92 21.40 -6.34
CA SER A 129 -21.26 22.59 -6.85
C SER A 129 -22.17 23.82 -6.92
N GLY A 130 -23.49 23.63 -6.95
CA GLY A 130 -24.49 24.71 -6.88
C GLY A 130 -24.60 25.40 -5.52
N ALA A 131 -23.96 24.90 -4.46
CA ALA A 131 -23.83 25.64 -3.20
C ALA A 131 -22.86 26.83 -3.28
N PHE A 132 -22.03 26.86 -4.34
CA PHE A 132 -20.97 27.86 -4.54
C PHE A 132 -21.31 28.88 -5.63
N GLN A 133 -22.59 29.02 -5.98
CA GLN A 133 -23.08 30.05 -6.89
C GLN A 133 -24.02 31.03 -6.17
N THR A 134 -24.44 32.10 -6.86
CA THR A 134 -25.39 33.09 -6.32
C THR A 134 -26.72 32.41 -5.94
N PRO A 135 -27.32 32.76 -4.78
CA PRO A 135 -26.92 33.81 -3.84
C PRO A 135 -25.95 33.36 -2.73
N GLN A 136 -25.67 32.05 -2.58
CA GLN A 136 -24.97 31.49 -1.42
C GLN A 136 -23.44 31.72 -1.42
N VAL A 137 -22.81 31.85 -2.58
CA VAL A 137 -21.35 32.04 -2.73
C VAL A 137 -20.75 33.14 -1.84
N THR A 138 -21.44 34.27 -1.67
CA THR A 138 -20.93 35.37 -0.85
C THR A 138 -20.83 34.97 0.62
N GLN A 139 -21.63 34.01 1.11
CA GLN A 139 -21.51 33.51 2.48
C GLN A 139 -20.23 32.68 2.65
N TRP A 140 -19.89 31.82 1.68
CA TRP A 140 -18.66 31.03 1.69
C TRP A 140 -17.39 31.89 1.60
N ASN A 141 -17.43 32.96 0.79
CA ASN A 141 -16.32 33.89 0.66
C ASN A 141 -16.21 34.86 1.84
N SER A 142 -17.32 35.50 2.22
CA SER A 142 -17.32 36.71 3.06
C SER A 142 -17.99 36.54 4.44
N SER A 143 -18.88 35.56 4.65
CA SER A 143 -19.52 35.32 5.96
C SER A 143 -18.81 34.27 6.81
N ILE A 144 -18.11 33.33 6.19
CA ILE A 144 -17.23 32.39 6.88
C ILE A 144 -15.91 33.11 7.22
N THR A 145 -15.64 33.31 8.50
CA THR A 145 -14.45 34.02 9.01
C THR A 145 -13.29 33.08 9.32
N LYS A 146 -13.58 31.79 9.53
CA LYS A 146 -12.59 30.75 9.77
C LYS A 146 -11.89 30.30 8.48
N PRO A 147 -10.70 29.67 8.59
CA PRO A 147 -10.06 29.01 7.46
C PRO A 147 -11.00 28.01 6.79
N LEU A 148 -10.98 27.98 5.46
CA LEU A 148 -11.75 27.03 4.67
C LEU A 148 -10.86 26.37 3.63
N MET A 149 -10.92 25.04 3.54
CA MET A 149 -10.29 24.25 2.50
C MET A 149 -11.35 23.65 1.58
N ASP A 150 -11.17 23.82 0.27
CA ASP A 150 -12.00 23.22 -0.76
C ASP A 150 -11.29 22.05 -1.43
N LEU A 151 -11.95 20.89 -1.47
CA LEU A 151 -11.37 19.67 -2.03
C LEU A 151 -11.73 19.40 -3.49
N SER A 152 -12.63 20.19 -4.08
CA SER A 152 -13.20 19.87 -5.39
C SER A 152 -13.07 20.98 -6.41
N ALA A 153 -12.34 20.70 -7.49
CA ALA A 153 -12.23 21.61 -8.62
C ALA A 153 -13.60 22.01 -9.23
N PHE A 154 -14.64 21.20 -9.03
CA PHE A 154 -16.01 21.52 -9.46
C PHE A 154 -16.66 22.65 -8.68
N HIS A 155 -16.27 22.90 -7.44
CA HIS A 155 -16.77 24.05 -6.68
C HIS A 155 -16.21 25.37 -7.23
N ALA A 156 -14.97 25.32 -7.74
CA ALA A 156 -14.28 26.47 -8.31
C ALA A 156 -14.56 26.68 -9.82
N ARG A 157 -15.18 25.72 -10.51
CA ARG A 157 -15.51 25.81 -11.95
C ARG A 157 -16.36 27.03 -12.28
N LEU A 158 -16.30 27.48 -13.54
CA LEU A 158 -16.97 28.70 -14.00
C LEU A 158 -16.70 29.92 -13.10
N SER A 159 -15.58 29.92 -12.38
CA SER A 159 -15.20 30.97 -11.44
C SER A 159 -16.26 31.22 -10.38
N ARG A 160 -16.99 30.17 -9.98
CA ARG A 160 -18.08 30.22 -8.99
C ARG A 160 -17.64 30.85 -7.69
N LEU A 161 -16.63 30.26 -7.03
CA LEU A 161 -15.96 30.84 -5.87
C LEU A 161 -15.18 32.13 -6.21
N GLY A 162 -14.81 32.32 -7.48
CA GLY A 162 -14.02 33.44 -7.98
C GLY A 162 -12.55 33.43 -7.60
N TRP A 163 -12.04 32.27 -7.16
CA TRP A 163 -10.63 32.06 -6.79
C TRP A 163 -9.70 31.95 -8.02
N PHE A 164 -10.26 31.72 -9.21
CA PHE A 164 -9.53 31.55 -10.48
C PHE A 164 -10.22 32.33 -11.62
N SER A 165 -9.44 32.77 -12.61
CA SER A 165 -9.85 33.77 -13.63
C SER A 165 -10.38 33.23 -14.98
N ALA A 166 -10.23 31.93 -15.30
CA ALA A 166 -10.75 31.29 -16.53
C ALA A 166 -10.94 29.77 -16.31
N ASN A 167 -11.89 29.11 -17.00
CA ASN A 167 -12.27 27.71 -16.73
C ASN A 167 -12.41 26.85 -18.00
N GLU A 168 -12.12 25.54 -17.81
CA GLU A 168 -12.48 24.35 -18.62
C GLU A 168 -11.37 23.75 -19.52
N ALA A 169 -11.03 22.48 -19.28
CA ALA A 169 -10.41 21.51 -20.22
C ALA A 169 -10.47 20.06 -19.65
N PRO A 170 -10.56 18.99 -20.47
CA PRO A 170 -10.61 17.58 -20.04
C PRO A 170 -9.21 16.89 -19.98
N ASP A 171 -9.08 15.77 -19.25
CA ASP A 171 -7.82 15.02 -19.04
C ASP A 171 -8.00 13.52 -18.71
N SER A 172 -7.00 12.68 -19.06
CA SER A 172 -6.86 11.25 -18.72
C SER A 172 -5.39 10.75 -18.52
N THR A 173 -4.58 11.35 -17.63
CA THR A 173 -3.24 10.80 -17.23
C THR A 173 -2.96 10.78 -15.71
N PRO A 174 -2.05 9.91 -15.20
CA PRO A 174 -1.65 9.92 -13.78
C PRO A 174 -0.98 11.24 -13.37
N THR A 175 -1.52 11.89 -12.34
CA THR A 175 -1.10 13.24 -11.95
C THR A 175 0.14 13.23 -11.06
N ARG A 176 1.26 13.70 -11.62
CA ARG A 176 2.44 14.09 -10.84
C ARG A 176 2.36 15.56 -10.48
N LEU A 177 2.48 15.88 -9.19
CA LEU A 177 2.52 17.28 -8.76
C LEU A 177 3.93 17.82 -8.85
N SER A 178 4.06 18.91 -9.58
CA SER A 178 5.23 19.79 -9.54
C SER A 178 4.98 20.85 -8.47
N ALA A 179 5.85 20.88 -7.47
CA ALA A 179 5.86 21.95 -6.49
C ALA A 179 6.30 23.27 -7.14
N LEU A 180 5.65 24.37 -6.77
CA LEU A 180 5.88 25.69 -7.34
C LEU A 180 6.38 26.65 -6.27
N ASN A 181 7.32 27.53 -6.66
CA ASN A 181 7.99 28.44 -5.72
C ASN A 181 8.57 27.71 -4.51
N PRO A 182 9.45 26.72 -4.68
CA PRO A 182 9.78 25.81 -3.58
C PRO A 182 10.67 26.46 -2.49
N ASN A 183 11.06 27.72 -2.66
CA ASN A 183 11.64 28.58 -1.62
C ASN A 183 10.59 29.16 -0.65
N ASP A 184 9.30 29.09 -1.02
CA ASP A 184 8.19 29.47 -0.15
C ASP A 184 8.08 28.46 1.01
N PRO A 185 8.07 28.92 2.27
CA PRO A 185 8.03 28.03 3.43
C PRO A 185 6.84 27.08 3.46
N VAL A 186 5.70 27.48 2.89
CA VAL A 186 4.51 26.62 2.81
C VAL A 186 4.72 25.51 1.79
N THR A 187 5.20 25.84 0.60
CA THR A 187 5.53 24.83 -0.42
C THR A 187 6.57 23.85 0.09
N ASP A 188 7.63 24.34 0.74
CA ASP A 188 8.65 23.49 1.34
C ASP A 188 8.06 22.57 2.42
N TYR A 189 7.22 23.11 3.30
CA TYR A 189 6.55 22.31 4.33
C TYR A 189 5.69 21.21 3.73
N LEU A 190 4.84 21.52 2.74
CA LEU A 190 3.94 20.57 2.09
C LEU A 190 4.70 19.34 1.54
N PHE A 191 5.77 19.58 0.79
CA PHE A 191 6.50 18.53 0.07
C PHE A 191 7.72 17.98 0.82
N GLY A 192 8.20 18.66 1.87
CA GLY A 192 9.50 18.39 2.49
C GLY A 192 9.71 16.96 3.01
N GLY A 193 8.67 16.24 3.39
CA GLY A 193 8.79 14.85 3.85
C GLY A 193 8.40 13.76 2.86
N VAL A 194 8.20 14.10 1.58
CA VAL A 194 7.89 13.15 0.49
C VAL A 194 9.16 12.79 -0.28
N ASP A 195 9.30 11.53 -0.69
CA ASP A 195 10.44 11.10 -1.50
C ASP A 195 10.29 11.61 -2.94
N MET A 196 11.23 12.46 -3.35
CA MET A 196 11.25 13.05 -4.69
C MET A 196 12.01 12.10 -5.63
N ASN A 197 11.32 11.54 -6.63
CA ASN A 197 11.85 10.50 -7.55
C ASN A 197 12.40 11.05 -8.88
N GLY A 198 12.98 12.26 -8.85
CA GLY A 198 13.51 12.95 -10.03
C GLY A 198 13.54 14.47 -9.83
N THR A 199 13.09 15.24 -10.82
CA THR A 199 13.31 16.69 -10.93
C THR A 199 12.26 17.57 -10.19
N ASN A 200 11.85 17.20 -8.96
CA ASN A 200 10.85 17.87 -8.11
C ASN A 200 9.36 17.48 -8.31
N MET A 201 9.07 16.22 -8.62
CA MET A 201 7.70 15.72 -8.66
C MET A 201 7.39 14.76 -7.51
N ALA A 202 6.18 14.90 -6.96
CA ALA A 202 5.56 13.93 -6.07
C ALA A 202 4.47 13.14 -6.81
N LEU A 203 4.15 11.94 -6.33
CA LEU A 203 3.02 11.13 -6.82
C LEU A 203 1.95 11.03 -5.72
N PRO A 204 1.12 12.06 -5.53
CA PRO A 204 0.20 12.14 -4.39
C PRO A 204 -1.12 11.43 -4.60
N TYR A 205 -1.41 10.93 -5.80
CA TYR A 205 -2.62 10.20 -6.09
C TYR A 205 -2.25 8.78 -6.49
N ASP A 206 -3.04 7.83 -6.02
CA ASP A 206 -2.89 6.39 -6.30
C ASP A 206 -3.62 5.96 -7.58
N GLU A 207 -4.42 6.84 -8.15
CA GLU A 207 -5.09 6.67 -9.44
C GLU A 207 -4.97 7.92 -10.33
N ALA A 208 -5.19 7.73 -11.64
CA ALA A 208 -5.35 8.84 -12.57
C ALA A 208 -6.64 9.62 -12.26
N MET A 209 -6.56 10.95 -12.27
CA MET A 209 -7.74 11.78 -12.11
C MET A 209 -8.59 11.72 -13.38
N ASP A 210 -9.68 10.95 -13.37
CA ASP A 210 -10.66 10.89 -14.46
C ASP A 210 -11.50 12.18 -14.50
N ARG A 211 -11.17 13.09 -15.44
CA ARG A 211 -11.79 14.41 -15.54
C ARG A 211 -12.58 14.60 -16.82
N ASN A 212 -13.45 13.65 -17.16
CA ASN A 212 -14.28 13.73 -18.38
C ASN A 212 -15.38 14.83 -18.36
N SER A 213 -15.14 15.92 -17.62
CA SER A 213 -16.02 17.06 -17.42
C SER A 213 -15.39 18.26 -16.70
N ASN A 214 -14.35 18.84 -17.29
CA ASN A 214 -14.15 20.30 -17.27
C ASN A 214 -14.18 21.06 -15.91
N PRO A 215 -13.27 20.77 -14.97
CA PRO A 215 -12.57 21.94 -14.42
C PRO A 215 -11.06 21.76 -14.32
N VAL A 216 -10.37 22.39 -15.25
CA VAL A 216 -8.98 22.82 -15.06
C VAL A 216 -9.05 24.26 -14.60
N LEU A 217 -8.56 24.50 -13.40
CA LEU A 217 -8.56 25.82 -12.79
C LEU A 217 -7.50 26.67 -13.48
N GLY A 218 -7.94 27.78 -14.08
CA GLY A 218 -7.08 28.75 -14.72
C GLY A 218 -6.22 29.53 -13.72
N ILE A 219 -5.78 30.73 -14.08
CA ILE A 219 -4.85 31.50 -13.25
C ILE A 219 -5.51 31.90 -11.92
N VAL A 220 -4.80 31.62 -10.82
CA VAL A 220 -5.13 32.07 -9.46
C VAL A 220 -5.32 33.59 -9.47
N VAL A 221 -6.38 34.09 -8.84
CA VAL A 221 -6.62 35.55 -8.80
C VAL A 221 -5.50 36.30 -8.06
N ALA A 222 -5.38 37.60 -8.34
CA ALA A 222 -4.38 38.45 -7.70
C ALA A 222 -4.49 38.38 -6.16
N GLY A 223 -3.36 38.16 -5.50
CA GLY A 223 -3.28 37.95 -4.05
C GLY A 223 -3.30 36.47 -3.62
N GLY A 224 -3.70 35.55 -4.48
CA GLY A 224 -3.54 34.11 -4.25
C GLY A 224 -2.13 33.60 -4.56
N ILE A 225 -1.78 32.48 -3.93
CA ILE A 225 -0.47 31.82 -4.01
C ILE A 225 -0.69 30.41 -4.56
N LEU A 226 0.04 30.05 -5.62
CA LEU A 226 0.00 28.71 -6.19
C LEU A 226 1.18 27.89 -5.66
N TYR A 227 0.88 26.78 -4.96
CA TYR A 227 1.89 25.91 -4.33
C TYR A 227 2.24 24.69 -5.18
N ALA A 228 1.28 24.18 -5.97
CA ALA A 228 1.53 23.02 -6.83
C ALA A 228 0.62 23.00 -8.07
N ASN A 229 1.18 22.53 -9.17
CA ASN A 229 0.47 22.25 -10.40
C ASN A 229 0.81 20.85 -10.93
N ALA A 230 0.11 20.42 -11.97
CA ALA A 230 0.45 19.24 -12.74
C ALA A 230 0.30 19.53 -14.23
N THR A 231 1.13 18.89 -15.04
CA THR A 231 1.00 18.88 -16.50
C THR A 231 0.43 17.54 -16.93
N TYR A 232 -0.54 17.58 -17.83
CA TYR A 232 -1.26 16.39 -18.31
C TYR A 232 -1.66 16.55 -19.77
N VAL A 233 -2.10 15.45 -20.39
CA VAL A 233 -2.49 15.39 -21.79
C VAL A 233 -4.00 15.50 -21.91
N ARG A 234 -4.50 16.46 -22.71
CA ARG A 234 -5.95 16.62 -22.88
C ARG A 234 -6.57 15.42 -23.61
N ASP A 235 -7.68 14.94 -23.08
CA ASP A 235 -8.56 13.96 -23.72
C ASP A 235 -9.80 14.67 -24.29
N ASP A 236 -9.58 15.65 -25.16
CA ASP A 236 -10.68 16.48 -25.71
C ASP A 236 -11.40 15.84 -26.90
N ASN A 237 -11.02 14.61 -27.29
CA ASN A 237 -11.58 13.87 -28.43
C ASN A 237 -11.59 14.66 -29.77
N VAL A 238 -10.86 15.77 -29.89
CA VAL A 238 -11.05 16.75 -30.97
C VAL A 238 -9.77 17.13 -31.73
N ALA A 239 -8.55 16.82 -31.26
CA ALA A 239 -7.36 17.11 -32.08
C ALA A 239 -6.18 16.13 -31.94
N THR A 240 -5.80 15.51 -33.05
CA THR A 240 -4.43 15.02 -33.29
C THR A 240 -3.56 16.18 -33.79
N PRO A 241 -2.41 16.50 -33.16
CA PRO A 241 -1.73 15.80 -32.06
C PRO A 241 -2.23 16.21 -30.65
N PRO A 242 -2.04 15.34 -29.62
CA PRO A 242 -2.44 15.62 -28.23
C PRO A 242 -1.82 16.93 -27.71
N THR A 243 -2.64 17.76 -27.06
CA THR A 243 -2.18 19.01 -26.45
C THR A 243 -1.97 18.84 -24.95
N THR A 244 -0.86 19.35 -24.42
CA THR A 244 -0.60 19.38 -22.98
C THR A 244 -1.30 20.57 -22.32
N ALA A 245 -1.84 20.37 -21.12
CA ALA A 245 -2.36 21.45 -20.28
C ALA A 245 -1.75 21.39 -18.88
N THR A 246 -1.76 22.52 -18.17
CA THR A 246 -1.28 22.63 -16.80
C THR A 246 -2.45 23.03 -15.92
N GLY A 247 -2.70 22.24 -14.86
CA GLY A 247 -3.77 22.49 -13.90
C GLY A 247 -3.21 22.83 -12.53
N ASN A 248 -3.92 23.69 -11.81
CA ASN A 248 -3.57 24.10 -10.45
C ASN A 248 -4.18 23.11 -9.44
N PHE A 249 -3.36 22.65 -8.49
CA PHE A 249 -3.72 21.56 -7.58
C PHE A 249 -3.74 21.97 -6.13
N ILE A 250 -2.80 22.82 -5.72
CA ILE A 250 -2.77 23.34 -4.36
C ILE A 250 -2.54 24.85 -4.45
N ALA A 251 -3.48 25.63 -3.94
CA ALA A 251 -3.41 27.09 -3.92
C ALA A 251 -3.93 27.64 -2.60
N GLY A 252 -3.34 28.74 -2.13
CA GLY A 252 -3.74 29.46 -0.92
C GLY A 252 -4.20 30.87 -1.24
N PHE A 253 -5.14 31.39 -0.46
CA PHE A 253 -5.67 32.74 -0.60
C PHE A 253 -5.74 33.38 0.78
N PRO A 254 -4.89 34.38 1.08
CA PRO A 254 -4.96 35.12 2.33
C PRO A 254 -6.33 35.79 2.55
N ALA A 255 -6.71 35.95 3.82
CA ALA A 255 -7.84 36.81 4.17
C ALA A 255 -7.62 38.23 3.59
N GLY A 256 -8.69 38.86 3.11
CA GLY A 256 -8.64 40.15 2.42
C GLY A 256 -8.43 40.05 0.90
N THR A 257 -8.17 38.86 0.35
CA THR A 257 -8.08 38.68 -1.12
C THR A 257 -9.42 39.02 -1.78
N ALA A 258 -9.37 39.86 -2.81
CA ALA A 258 -10.54 40.21 -3.61
C ALA A 258 -10.82 39.12 -4.64
N VAL A 259 -12.02 38.56 -4.62
CA VAL A 259 -12.46 37.49 -5.53
C VAL A 259 -13.71 37.92 -6.30
N ARG A 260 -14.07 37.17 -7.35
CA ARG A 260 -15.23 37.48 -8.21
C ARG A 260 -15.22 38.94 -8.70
N ALA A 261 -14.08 39.35 -9.26
CA ALA A 261 -13.84 40.73 -9.72
C ALA A 261 -14.06 41.81 -8.65
N GLY A 262 -13.81 41.48 -7.37
CA GLY A 262 -13.93 42.40 -6.23
C GLY A 262 -15.33 42.47 -5.63
N ALA A 263 -16.28 41.65 -6.09
CA ALA A 263 -17.61 41.57 -5.49
C ALA A 263 -17.59 40.98 -4.07
N ASP A 264 -16.64 40.10 -3.80
CA ASP A 264 -16.43 39.49 -2.48
C ASP A 264 -14.99 39.73 -2.00
N ILE A 265 -14.82 39.91 -0.69
CA ILE A 265 -13.53 39.94 0.00
C ILE A 265 -13.49 38.76 0.97
N LEU A 266 -12.45 37.92 0.88
CA LEU A 266 -12.35 36.74 1.72
C LEU A 266 -12.19 37.13 3.20
N SER A 267 -13.11 36.68 4.06
CA SER A 267 -13.07 37.02 5.49
C SER A 267 -12.09 36.16 6.32
N GLY A 268 -11.60 35.06 5.74
CA GLY A 268 -10.60 34.18 6.34
C GLY A 268 -9.71 33.57 5.26
N TYR A 269 -8.69 32.82 5.66
CA TYR A 269 -7.84 32.08 4.73
C TYR A 269 -8.66 31.07 3.91
N ARG A 270 -8.33 30.92 2.62
CA ARG A 270 -8.85 29.85 1.78
C ARG A 270 -7.73 29.00 1.24
N MET A 271 -7.94 27.69 1.16
CA MET A 271 -7.06 26.79 0.43
C MET A 271 -7.88 25.99 -0.57
N PHE A 272 -7.38 25.89 -1.77
CA PHE A 272 -7.78 24.87 -2.71
C PHE A 272 -6.78 23.72 -2.63
N PHE A 273 -7.25 22.51 -2.39
CA PHE A 273 -6.46 21.28 -2.48
C PHE A 273 -7.26 20.30 -3.34
N SER A 274 -6.84 20.02 -4.56
CA SER A 274 -7.59 19.15 -5.46
C SER A 274 -7.58 17.71 -4.93
N GLY A 275 -8.59 17.32 -4.16
CA GLY A 275 -8.80 15.92 -3.78
C GLY A 275 -9.67 15.17 -4.79
N GLY A 276 -10.32 15.88 -5.70
CA GLY A 276 -11.05 15.32 -6.84
C GLY A 276 -12.47 15.79 -7.04
N SER A 277 -13.22 15.12 -7.93
CA SER A 277 -14.46 15.67 -8.49
C SER A 277 -15.74 14.81 -8.33
N ARG A 278 -16.92 15.46 -8.46
CA ARG A 278 -18.26 14.85 -8.28
C ARG A 278 -19.19 14.82 -9.52
N GLU A 279 -18.86 15.33 -10.71
CA GLU A 279 -19.87 15.37 -11.79
C GLU A 279 -19.33 15.03 -13.18
N SER A 280 -19.79 13.93 -13.82
CA SER A 280 -20.35 13.97 -15.20
C SER A 280 -20.80 12.64 -15.76
N VAL A 281 -22.08 12.54 -16.11
CA VAL A 281 -22.82 11.44 -16.77
C VAL A 281 -22.24 10.81 -18.06
N ALA A 282 -20.98 11.01 -18.44
CA ALA A 282 -20.41 10.50 -19.70
C ALA A 282 -18.93 10.05 -19.62
N ALA A 283 -18.43 9.46 -18.53
CA ALA A 283 -17.14 8.77 -18.57
C ALA A 283 -17.23 7.50 -19.46
N PRO A 284 -16.25 7.22 -20.33
CA PRO A 284 -16.28 6.11 -21.29
C PRO A 284 -16.30 4.69 -20.66
N ASN A 285 -16.27 4.58 -19.33
CA ASN A 285 -15.99 3.34 -18.61
C ASN A 285 -17.20 2.73 -17.88
N SER A 286 -18.43 3.23 -18.08
CA SER A 286 -19.66 2.68 -17.45
C SER A 286 -19.69 2.67 -15.90
N ILE A 287 -18.84 3.42 -15.21
CA ILE A 287 -18.83 3.50 -13.74
C ILE A 287 -19.59 4.77 -13.29
N PRO A 288 -20.59 4.69 -12.39
CA PRO A 288 -21.36 5.85 -11.94
C PRO A 288 -20.47 6.96 -11.34
N LEU A 289 -20.71 8.20 -11.73
CA LEU A 289 -19.79 9.35 -11.50
C LEU A 289 -19.96 10.04 -10.15
N TYR A 290 -20.55 9.32 -9.20
CA TYR A 290 -20.91 9.87 -7.90
C TYR A 290 -20.03 9.32 -6.76
N THR A 291 -18.91 8.65 -7.08
CA THR A 291 -18.09 7.90 -6.12
C THR A 291 -16.86 8.64 -5.56
N ALA A 292 -16.61 9.91 -5.94
CA ALA A 292 -15.42 10.66 -5.49
C ALA A 292 -14.11 9.86 -5.64
N ARG A 293 -13.81 9.45 -6.89
CA ARG A 293 -12.80 8.41 -7.22
C ARG A 293 -11.39 8.69 -6.67
N GLU A 294 -10.96 9.95 -6.78
CA GLU A 294 -9.53 10.32 -6.71
C GLU A 294 -8.96 10.23 -5.29
N ASN A 295 -8.29 9.13 -4.96
CA ASN A 295 -7.74 8.94 -3.63
C ASN A 295 -6.27 9.32 -3.55
N LEU A 296 -5.81 9.50 -2.32
CA LEU A 296 -4.44 9.91 -2.03
C LEU A 296 -3.56 8.68 -1.83
N SER A 297 -2.43 8.67 -2.52
CA SER A 297 -1.34 7.77 -2.16
C SER A 297 -0.86 8.08 -0.73
N PRO A 298 -0.10 7.19 -0.07
CA PRO A 298 0.49 7.49 1.24
C PRO A 298 1.29 8.81 1.28
N ASP A 299 1.94 9.18 0.17
CA ASP A 299 2.62 10.47 0.03
C ASP A 299 1.62 11.63 -0.07
N GLY A 300 0.53 11.45 -0.81
CA GLY A 300 -0.57 12.40 -0.91
C GLY A 300 -1.27 12.65 0.43
N GLU A 301 -1.52 11.60 1.22
CA GLU A 301 -2.09 11.69 2.56
C GLU A 301 -1.22 12.60 3.45
N ASN A 302 0.10 12.41 3.40
CA ASN A 302 1.04 13.26 4.12
C ASN A 302 1.02 14.72 3.64
N ILE A 303 0.93 14.96 2.33
CA ILE A 303 0.80 16.32 1.78
C ILE A 303 -0.52 16.94 2.22
N PHE A 304 -1.62 16.19 2.19
CA PHE A 304 -2.93 16.66 2.63
C PHE A 304 -2.95 17.02 4.12
N LEU A 305 -2.43 16.16 5.00
CA LEU A 305 -2.34 16.45 6.44
C LEU A 305 -1.50 17.71 6.72
N ARG A 306 -0.44 17.93 5.95
CA ARG A 306 0.34 19.18 6.03
C ARG A 306 -0.43 20.38 5.50
N ALA A 307 -1.18 20.23 4.41
CA ALA A 307 -2.06 21.26 3.87
C ALA A 307 -3.13 21.67 4.89
N VAL A 308 -3.70 20.70 5.61
CA VAL A 308 -4.64 20.92 6.72
C VAL A 308 -3.99 21.73 7.83
N GLN A 309 -2.76 21.39 8.22
CA GLN A 309 -2.03 22.14 9.22
C GLN A 309 -1.72 23.59 8.78
N VAL A 310 -1.36 23.79 7.52
CA VAL A 310 -1.16 25.13 6.93
C VAL A 310 -2.47 25.92 6.94
N ALA A 311 -3.59 25.29 6.60
CA ALA A 311 -4.91 25.92 6.58
C ALA A 311 -5.35 26.35 8.00
N ILE A 312 -5.19 25.47 9.00
CA ILE A 312 -5.43 25.80 10.43
C ILE A 312 -4.58 27.02 10.85
N ASN A 313 -3.35 27.11 10.35
CA ASN A 313 -2.42 28.20 10.61
C ASN A 313 -2.60 29.42 9.68
N ASN A 314 -3.76 29.57 9.04
CA ASN A 314 -4.08 30.71 8.16
C ASN A 314 -3.08 30.92 7.00
N GLY A 315 -2.59 29.84 6.40
CA GLY A 315 -1.65 29.91 5.28
C GLY A 315 -0.20 30.06 5.69
N VAL A 316 0.13 29.84 6.97
CA VAL A 316 1.50 29.91 7.48
C VAL A 316 2.00 28.50 7.75
N ALA A 317 3.15 28.15 7.15
CA ALA A 317 3.84 26.91 7.48
C ALA A 317 4.21 26.89 8.97
N PRO A 318 4.03 25.77 9.69
CA PRO A 318 4.64 25.61 11.00
C PRO A 318 6.14 25.90 10.92
N ALA A 319 6.71 26.54 11.94
CA ALA A 319 8.14 26.83 11.99
C ALA A 319 8.92 25.51 12.12
N ILE A 320 9.22 24.86 10.99
CA ILE A 320 9.82 23.53 11.00
C ILE A 320 11.35 23.52 11.12
N ASN A 321 12.08 24.60 10.82
CA ASN A 321 13.51 24.72 11.09
C ASN A 321 13.99 26.15 10.78
N THR A 322 14.51 26.89 11.76
CA THR A 322 15.19 28.19 11.57
C THR A 322 16.72 28.06 11.65
N GLY A 323 17.26 26.86 11.43
CA GLY A 323 18.68 26.53 11.68
C GLY A 323 19.50 26.14 10.45
N PRO A 324 20.82 25.96 10.61
CA PRO A 324 21.73 25.49 9.57
C PRO A 324 21.30 24.13 8.99
N VAL A 325 21.68 23.84 7.74
CA VAL A 325 21.46 22.53 7.12
C VAL A 325 22.30 21.43 7.76
N GLY A 326 21.73 20.23 7.81
CA GLY A 326 22.40 19.02 8.30
C GLY A 326 21.85 17.78 7.62
N VAL A 327 22.63 16.70 7.59
CA VAL A 327 22.22 15.41 7.01
C VAL A 327 21.79 14.48 8.16
N THR A 328 20.54 14.05 8.17
CA THR A 328 20.01 13.11 9.17
C THR A 328 20.13 11.66 8.72
N SER A 329 20.05 11.42 7.42
CA SER A 329 20.33 10.12 6.80
C SER A 329 20.97 10.34 5.44
N GLY A 330 22.22 9.89 5.26
CA GLY A 330 22.95 9.96 3.99
C GLY A 330 22.68 8.76 3.08
N PRO A 331 23.17 8.79 1.83
CA PRO A 331 23.07 7.64 0.94
C PRO A 331 23.90 6.47 1.47
N ALA A 332 23.40 5.25 1.29
CA ALA A 332 24.07 4.02 1.65
C ALA A 332 24.73 3.37 0.42
N SER A 333 25.92 2.78 0.59
CA SER A 333 26.57 1.98 -0.45
C SER A 333 25.71 0.76 -0.79
N LEU A 334 25.70 0.39 -2.07
CA LEU A 334 24.91 -0.71 -2.60
C LEU A 334 25.80 -1.68 -3.36
N THR A 335 25.49 -2.97 -3.26
CA THR A 335 26.02 -4.00 -4.15
C THR A 335 24.85 -4.60 -4.92
N VAL A 336 24.92 -4.53 -6.24
CA VAL A 336 23.89 -5.06 -7.14
C VAL A 336 24.54 -5.88 -8.24
N PRO A 337 23.88 -6.95 -8.73
CA PRO A 337 24.37 -7.64 -9.91
C PRO A 337 24.24 -6.74 -11.15
N ARG A 338 25.09 -6.98 -12.16
CA ARG A 338 24.94 -6.35 -13.48
C ARG A 338 23.51 -6.55 -14.01
N GLY A 339 22.92 -5.52 -14.60
CA GLY A 339 21.53 -5.49 -15.07
C GLY A 339 20.50 -5.23 -13.96
N GLY A 340 20.90 -5.20 -12.68
CA GLY A 340 20.04 -4.80 -11.56
C GLY A 340 19.85 -3.28 -11.48
N GLY A 341 18.82 -2.83 -10.77
CA GLY A 341 18.59 -1.41 -10.44
C GLY A 341 19.27 -1.00 -9.12
N ALA A 342 19.58 0.29 -8.96
CA ALA A 342 20.17 0.85 -7.75
C ALA A 342 19.47 2.16 -7.35
N SER A 343 19.19 2.38 -6.06
CA SER A 343 18.52 3.58 -5.57
C SER A 343 19.17 4.13 -4.30
N PHE A 344 19.59 5.40 -4.35
CA PHE A 344 20.19 6.12 -3.23
C PHE A 344 19.19 7.17 -2.73
N SER A 345 19.10 7.34 -1.41
CA SER A 345 18.22 8.34 -0.79
C SER A 345 18.96 9.18 0.24
N ILE A 346 18.43 10.37 0.51
CA ILE A 346 18.94 11.28 1.54
C ILE A 346 17.78 11.95 2.28
N THR A 347 17.96 12.20 3.57
CA THR A 347 17.12 13.08 4.38
C THR A 347 17.98 14.11 5.10
N VAL A 348 17.52 15.36 5.11
CA VAL A 348 18.23 16.51 5.67
C VAL A 348 17.34 17.31 6.62
N THR A 349 17.96 18.23 7.35
CA THR A 349 17.32 19.27 8.18
C THR A 349 17.78 20.65 7.73
N GLY A 350 17.19 21.69 8.30
CA GLY A 350 17.63 23.09 8.13
C GLY A 350 16.61 23.97 7.43
N ALA A 351 16.76 25.28 7.65
CA ALA A 351 15.90 26.29 7.08
C ALA A 351 16.05 26.35 5.55
N GLY A 352 14.93 26.52 4.85
CA GLY A 352 14.92 26.98 3.47
C GLY A 352 15.22 28.49 3.38
N PRO A 353 15.59 29.01 2.19
CA PRO A 353 15.85 28.28 0.95
C PRO A 353 17.16 27.49 1.05
N ARG A 354 17.14 26.26 0.56
CA ARG A 354 18.30 25.34 0.57
C ARG A 354 18.38 24.58 -0.74
N THR A 355 19.52 23.99 -1.06
CA THR A 355 19.74 23.20 -2.27
C THR A 355 20.42 21.89 -1.90
N LEU A 356 19.87 20.78 -2.39
CA LEU A 356 20.43 19.44 -2.36
C LEU A 356 20.80 19.11 -3.80
N GLN A 357 22.07 18.80 -4.06
CA GLN A 357 22.55 18.44 -5.39
C GLN A 357 23.24 17.09 -5.33
N TRP A 358 22.68 16.09 -6.02
CA TRP A 358 23.36 14.81 -6.19
C TRP A 358 24.59 14.96 -7.08
N GLN A 359 25.68 14.30 -6.68
CA GLN A 359 26.92 14.25 -7.42
C GLN A 359 27.33 12.80 -7.64
N ARG A 360 27.93 12.54 -8.81
CA ARG A 360 28.53 11.25 -9.17
C ARG A 360 30.03 11.44 -9.39
N SER A 361 30.80 10.48 -8.90
CA SER A 361 32.21 10.26 -9.26
C SER A 361 32.33 8.91 -9.93
N VAL A 362 33.33 8.76 -10.80
CA VAL A 362 33.73 7.46 -11.37
C VAL A 362 34.65 6.67 -10.40
N GLY A 363 34.73 7.08 -9.13
CA GLY A 363 35.59 6.46 -8.13
C GLY A 363 37.01 7.05 -8.07
N ASP A 364 37.25 8.16 -8.77
CA ASP A 364 38.52 8.90 -8.78
C ASP A 364 38.63 9.97 -7.68
N GLY A 365 37.61 10.08 -6.82
CA GLY A 365 37.50 11.09 -5.78
C GLY A 365 37.04 12.47 -6.27
N SER A 366 36.82 12.64 -7.58
CA SER A 366 36.26 13.86 -8.17
C SER A 366 34.76 13.72 -8.40
N PHE A 367 33.98 14.53 -7.69
CA PHE A 367 32.53 14.53 -7.80
C PHE A 367 32.03 15.61 -8.77
N THR A 368 31.13 15.20 -9.65
CA THR A 368 30.47 16.10 -10.62
C THR A 368 28.98 16.11 -10.38
N ASN A 369 28.34 17.27 -10.53
CA ASN A 369 26.89 17.39 -10.39
C ASN A 369 26.21 16.50 -11.43
N ILE A 370 25.28 15.66 -10.97
CA ILE A 370 24.41 14.93 -11.88
C ILE A 370 23.39 15.94 -12.43
N PRO A 371 23.30 16.14 -13.75
CA PRO A 371 22.39 17.11 -14.33
C PRO A 371 20.93 16.85 -13.93
N GLY A 372 20.24 17.89 -13.45
CA GLY A 372 18.83 17.81 -13.07
C GLY A 372 18.52 16.99 -11.81
N ALA A 373 19.55 16.63 -11.03
CA ALA A 373 19.40 15.93 -9.77
C ALA A 373 19.57 16.87 -8.57
N ASP A 374 18.97 18.07 -8.66
CA ASP A 374 18.90 19.06 -7.60
C ASP A 374 17.47 19.28 -7.08
N THR A 375 17.35 19.57 -5.79
CA THR A 375 16.07 19.86 -5.13
C THR A 375 16.25 20.78 -3.94
N VAL A 376 15.18 21.42 -3.45
CA VAL A 376 15.21 22.28 -2.26
C VAL A 376 14.51 21.64 -1.05
N PHE A 377 13.92 20.46 -1.22
CA PHE A 377 13.16 19.76 -0.18
C PHE A 377 14.05 19.05 0.84
N LEU A 378 13.48 18.60 1.96
CA LEU A 378 14.23 17.91 3.02
C LEU A 378 14.57 16.45 2.66
N LYS A 379 14.04 15.92 1.55
CA LYS A 379 14.28 14.56 1.06
C LYS A 379 14.55 14.54 -0.44
N SER A 380 15.36 13.59 -0.86
CA SER A 380 15.67 13.36 -2.28
C SER A 380 16.10 11.91 -2.52
N SER A 381 15.85 11.41 -3.73
CA SER A 381 16.36 10.11 -4.18
C SER A 381 16.98 10.20 -5.58
N TYR A 382 17.97 9.35 -5.85
CA TYR A 382 18.58 9.16 -7.15
C TYR A 382 18.63 7.67 -7.49
N SER A 383 18.09 7.29 -8.65
CA SER A 383 17.98 5.88 -9.03
C SER A 383 18.53 5.60 -10.43
N LEU A 384 19.14 4.44 -10.58
CA LEU A 384 19.54 3.81 -11.84
C LEU A 384 18.59 2.64 -12.09
N SER A 385 17.91 2.64 -13.24
CA SER A 385 16.98 1.56 -13.62
C SER A 385 17.70 0.25 -13.94
N THR A 386 18.90 0.35 -14.49
CA THR A 386 19.81 -0.77 -14.80
C THR A 386 21.25 -0.33 -14.52
N THR A 387 22.13 -1.28 -14.21
CA THR A 387 23.54 -1.03 -13.91
C THR A 387 24.43 -1.89 -14.79
N ASP A 388 25.55 -1.33 -15.24
CA ASP A 388 26.58 -2.07 -15.98
C ASP A 388 27.86 -2.21 -15.14
N LEU A 389 28.78 -3.09 -15.54
CA LEU A 389 30.10 -3.18 -14.91
C LEU A 389 30.88 -1.87 -14.98
N ALA A 390 30.62 -1.05 -16.01
CA ALA A 390 31.17 0.30 -16.09
C ALA A 390 30.69 1.25 -14.96
N ASP A 391 29.61 0.91 -14.26
CA ASP A 391 29.13 1.65 -13.08
C ASP A 391 29.77 1.17 -11.77
N SER A 392 30.48 0.03 -11.77
CA SER A 392 31.12 -0.50 -10.57
C SER A 392 32.22 0.45 -10.10
N GLY A 393 32.19 0.80 -8.82
CA GLY A 393 33.08 1.80 -8.22
C GLY A 393 32.59 3.24 -8.36
N ALA A 394 31.49 3.49 -9.06
CA ALA A 394 30.86 4.81 -9.06
C ALA A 394 30.44 5.21 -7.65
N GLN A 395 30.67 6.47 -7.31
CA GLN A 395 30.39 7.02 -5.98
C GLN A 395 29.33 8.11 -6.07
N PHE A 396 28.44 8.16 -5.08
CA PHE A 396 27.32 9.07 -5.01
C PHE A 396 27.36 9.83 -3.68
N GLN A 397 27.24 11.14 -3.75
CA GLN A 397 27.08 12.01 -2.59
C GLN A 397 26.10 13.13 -2.89
N VAL A 398 25.71 13.88 -1.86
CA VAL A 398 24.82 15.03 -1.99
C VAL A 398 25.46 16.22 -1.30
N VAL A 399 25.51 17.35 -2.01
CA VAL A 399 25.85 18.65 -1.42
C VAL A 399 24.56 19.32 -0.97
N VAL A 400 24.48 19.67 0.31
CA VAL A 400 23.33 20.31 0.95
C VAL A 400 23.76 21.70 1.40
N ALA A 401 23.12 22.77 0.92
CA ALA A 401 23.49 24.13 1.28
C ALA A 401 22.28 25.02 1.54
N ASN A 402 22.39 25.95 2.48
CA ASN A 402 21.47 27.07 2.63
C ASN A 402 22.26 28.37 2.87
N GLY A 403 21.56 29.46 3.20
CA GLY A 403 22.21 30.76 3.48
C GLY A 403 23.15 30.78 4.70
N GLU A 404 23.10 29.77 5.55
CA GLU A 404 23.90 29.67 6.79
C GLU A 404 25.15 28.81 6.61
N ASN A 405 25.01 27.64 5.97
CA ASN A 405 26.12 26.70 5.80
C ASN A 405 25.92 25.75 4.60
N SER A 406 26.97 24.98 4.32
CA SER A 406 26.97 23.86 3.38
C SER A 406 27.52 22.61 4.05
N VAL A 407 26.88 21.47 3.83
CA VAL A 407 27.23 20.15 4.35
C VAL A 407 27.22 19.16 3.19
N ILE A 408 28.26 18.32 3.11
CA ILE A 408 28.32 17.22 2.16
C ILE A 408 27.92 15.94 2.90
N SER A 409 27.09 15.12 2.27
CA SER A 409 26.69 13.82 2.83
C SER A 409 27.88 12.86 2.94
N SER A 410 27.66 11.72 3.59
CA SER A 410 28.51 10.55 3.37
C SER A 410 28.50 10.14 1.89
N VAL A 411 29.58 9.49 1.46
CA VAL A 411 29.70 8.91 0.12
C VAL A 411 29.14 7.48 0.13
N ALA A 412 28.24 7.18 -0.79
CA ALA A 412 27.81 5.84 -1.12
C ALA A 412 28.58 5.32 -2.34
N THR A 413 29.06 4.08 -2.29
CA THR A 413 29.69 3.42 -3.45
C THR A 413 28.74 2.40 -4.04
N LEU A 414 28.58 2.43 -5.36
CA LEU A 414 27.92 1.38 -6.13
C LEU A 414 28.95 0.30 -6.48
N THR A 415 28.72 -0.92 -6.02
CA THR A 415 29.48 -2.08 -6.46
C THR A 415 28.60 -2.89 -7.39
N VAL A 416 29.00 -2.99 -8.65
CA VAL A 416 28.35 -3.88 -9.62
C VAL A 416 29.19 -5.14 -9.71
N THR A 417 28.60 -6.28 -9.34
CA THR A 417 29.28 -7.57 -9.45
C THR A 417 29.08 -8.14 -10.85
N PRO A 418 30.14 -8.67 -11.49
CA PRO A 418 30.01 -9.40 -12.74
C PRO A 418 29.04 -10.55 -12.58
N ASP A 419 28.21 -10.75 -13.59
CA ASP A 419 27.52 -12.01 -13.74
C ASP A 419 28.46 -13.01 -14.43
N SER A 420 28.63 -14.17 -13.81
CA SER A 420 29.49 -15.25 -14.32
C SER A 420 28.80 -16.60 -14.23
N LEU A 421 27.53 -16.60 -13.81
CA LEU A 421 26.73 -17.79 -13.69
C LEU A 421 25.79 -17.84 -14.89
N ALA A 422 25.59 -19.04 -15.41
CA ALA A 422 24.52 -19.24 -16.36
C ALA A 422 23.18 -19.22 -15.60
N PRO A 423 22.05 -18.99 -16.29
CA PRO A 423 20.74 -19.00 -15.66
C PRO A 423 20.47 -20.31 -14.95
N LEU A 424 19.98 -20.20 -13.72
CA LEU A 424 19.57 -21.33 -12.90
C LEU A 424 18.04 -21.37 -12.84
N PRO A 425 17.39 -22.48 -13.25
CA PRO A 425 15.97 -22.66 -13.01
C PRO A 425 15.75 -22.78 -11.50
N VAL A 426 14.95 -21.88 -10.93
CA VAL A 426 14.68 -21.81 -9.48
C VAL A 426 13.39 -22.51 -9.10
N SER A 427 12.41 -22.53 -10.01
CA SER A 427 11.10 -23.10 -9.74
C SER A 427 10.35 -23.40 -11.04
N ALA A 428 9.44 -24.37 -10.99
CA ALA A 428 8.60 -24.73 -12.11
C ALA A 428 7.20 -25.13 -11.63
N ALA A 429 6.18 -24.74 -12.38
CA ALA A 429 4.81 -25.11 -12.10
C ALA A 429 3.95 -25.16 -13.37
N SER A 430 2.82 -25.85 -13.26
CA SER A 430 1.82 -25.95 -14.30
C SER A 430 0.42 -25.81 -13.70
N PHE A 431 -0.49 -25.19 -14.44
CA PHE A 431 -1.89 -25.13 -14.03
C PHE A 431 -2.62 -26.42 -14.37
N ASP A 432 -2.59 -26.87 -15.62
CA ASP A 432 -3.36 -28.02 -16.12
C ASP A 432 -2.48 -29.19 -16.59
N GLY A 433 -1.16 -29.08 -16.42
CA GLY A 433 -0.16 -30.04 -16.84
C GLY A 433 0.26 -29.93 -18.30
N SER A 434 -0.43 -29.14 -19.14
CA SER A 434 -0.15 -29.02 -20.58
C SER A 434 0.95 -28.01 -20.92
N VAL A 435 1.15 -27.03 -20.03
CA VAL A 435 2.22 -26.02 -20.15
C VAL A 435 2.95 -25.91 -18.81
N ILE A 436 4.25 -26.13 -18.81
CA ILE A 436 5.11 -25.88 -17.65
C ILE A 436 5.71 -24.49 -17.78
N THR A 437 5.57 -23.66 -16.76
CA THR A 437 6.30 -22.39 -16.65
C THR A 437 7.53 -22.63 -15.77
N VAL A 438 8.70 -22.27 -16.28
CA VAL A 438 9.97 -22.33 -15.57
C VAL A 438 10.45 -20.91 -15.31
N CYS A 439 10.82 -20.62 -14.06
CA CYS A 439 11.41 -19.35 -13.67
C CYS A 439 12.89 -19.49 -13.37
N PHE A 440 13.64 -18.46 -13.72
CA PHE A 440 15.06 -18.37 -13.54
C PHE A 440 15.41 -17.29 -12.50
N ASN A 441 16.57 -17.43 -11.86
CA ASN A 441 17.13 -16.44 -10.94
C ASN A 441 17.52 -15.12 -11.63
N GLU A 442 17.62 -15.10 -12.95
CA GLU A 442 18.17 -14.01 -13.74
C GLU A 442 17.53 -13.92 -15.14
N PHE A 443 17.92 -12.90 -15.92
CA PHE A 443 17.42 -12.74 -17.29
C PHE A 443 18.01 -13.78 -18.23
N VAL A 444 17.16 -14.43 -19.01
CA VAL A 444 17.56 -15.44 -19.98
C VAL A 444 17.70 -14.79 -21.36
N ASN A 445 18.69 -15.19 -22.15
CA ASN A 445 18.80 -14.78 -23.55
C ASN A 445 17.76 -15.49 -24.41
N THR A 446 16.69 -14.78 -24.73
CA THR A 446 15.53 -15.31 -25.46
C THR A 446 15.65 -15.17 -26.99
N THR A 447 16.85 -14.87 -27.50
CA THR A 447 17.12 -14.82 -28.95
C THR A 447 16.78 -16.17 -29.61
N ALA A 448 16.29 -16.13 -30.85
CA ALA A 448 15.88 -17.33 -31.59
C ALA A 448 17.08 -18.26 -31.87
N GLY A 449 16.92 -19.55 -31.55
CA GLY A 449 17.98 -20.56 -31.66
C GLY A 449 18.90 -20.51 -30.44
N GLY A 450 18.62 -21.35 -29.44
CA GLY A 450 19.21 -21.29 -28.11
C GLY A 450 18.19 -21.79 -27.09
N VAL A 451 17.94 -21.04 -26.01
CA VAL A 451 16.97 -21.41 -24.95
C VAL A 451 15.53 -21.60 -25.46
N THR A 452 15.19 -21.09 -26.65
CA THR A 452 13.87 -21.22 -27.27
C THR A 452 13.71 -22.50 -28.12
N ASP A 453 14.76 -23.32 -28.24
CA ASP A 453 14.72 -24.60 -28.94
C ASP A 453 14.11 -25.70 -28.04
N PRO A 454 12.98 -26.34 -28.43
CA PRO A 454 12.36 -27.41 -27.65
C PRO A 454 13.28 -28.60 -27.36
N SER A 455 14.29 -28.86 -28.20
CA SER A 455 15.23 -29.96 -28.01
C SER A 455 16.16 -29.77 -26.80
N ASN A 456 16.21 -28.57 -26.23
CA ASN A 456 16.99 -28.27 -25.03
C ASN A 456 16.30 -28.68 -23.72
N TYR A 457 15.13 -29.31 -23.79
CA TYR A 457 14.33 -29.70 -22.63
C TYR A 457 13.83 -31.14 -22.77
N SER A 458 13.92 -31.94 -21.70
CA SER A 458 13.21 -33.21 -21.61
C SER A 458 12.29 -33.27 -20.41
N ILE A 459 11.12 -33.89 -20.59
CA ILE A 459 10.15 -34.09 -19.51
C ILE A 459 10.27 -35.52 -19.00
N ASN A 460 10.34 -35.70 -17.67
CA ASN A 460 10.43 -37.00 -17.02
C ASN A 460 11.53 -37.91 -17.59
N GLY A 461 12.71 -37.35 -17.89
CA GLY A 461 13.83 -38.09 -18.49
C GLY A 461 13.64 -38.50 -19.96
N GLY A 462 12.74 -37.84 -20.69
CA GLY A 462 12.52 -38.09 -22.12
C GLY A 462 11.56 -39.24 -22.44
N ALA A 463 10.70 -39.61 -21.48
CA ALA A 463 9.56 -40.50 -21.74
C ALA A 463 8.53 -39.83 -22.68
N SER A 464 7.42 -40.53 -23.03
CA SER A 464 6.40 -40.19 -24.05
C SER A 464 5.87 -38.75 -24.16
N ILE A 465 6.20 -37.85 -23.23
CA ILE A 465 5.85 -36.42 -23.23
C ILE A 465 7.07 -35.61 -23.71
N PHE A 466 6.91 -34.84 -24.78
CA PHE A 466 7.98 -33.97 -25.30
C PHE A 466 7.53 -32.51 -25.38
N VAL A 467 8.49 -31.59 -25.37
CA VAL A 467 8.24 -30.16 -25.53
C VAL A 467 7.99 -29.86 -27.00
N THR A 468 6.86 -29.22 -27.28
CA THR A 468 6.41 -28.88 -28.64
C THR A 468 6.82 -27.45 -29.02
N SER A 469 6.85 -26.54 -28.05
CA SER A 469 7.31 -25.16 -28.23
C SER A 469 7.79 -24.57 -26.91
N VAL A 470 8.66 -23.56 -27.01
CA VAL A 470 9.16 -22.76 -25.89
C VAL A 470 8.88 -21.29 -26.19
N THR A 471 8.10 -20.64 -25.34
CA THR A 471 7.78 -19.21 -25.49
C THR A 471 8.29 -18.41 -24.29
N PRO A 472 9.08 -17.35 -24.52
CA PRO A 472 9.47 -16.44 -23.45
C PRO A 472 8.29 -15.69 -22.82
N ALA A 473 8.32 -15.53 -21.51
CA ALA A 473 7.44 -14.61 -20.81
C ALA A 473 7.95 -13.16 -20.95
N ALA A 474 7.05 -12.19 -20.75
CA ALA A 474 7.37 -10.76 -20.87
C ALA A 474 8.35 -10.24 -19.79
N ASP A 475 8.55 -10.99 -18.71
CA ASP A 475 9.47 -10.64 -17.62
C ASP A 475 10.95 -10.85 -18.00
N GLY A 476 11.23 -11.51 -19.12
CA GLY A 476 12.58 -11.89 -19.56
C GLY A 476 13.30 -12.92 -18.66
N ARG A 477 12.60 -13.47 -17.67
CA ARG A 477 13.12 -14.39 -16.64
C ARG A 477 12.35 -15.70 -16.55
N SER A 478 11.36 -15.90 -17.42
CA SER A 478 10.53 -17.10 -17.41
C SER A 478 10.29 -17.64 -18.81
N LEU A 479 10.14 -18.96 -18.91
CA LEU A 479 9.83 -19.68 -20.15
C LEU A 479 8.59 -20.55 -19.97
N HIS A 480 7.73 -20.58 -20.98
CA HIS A 480 6.60 -21.50 -21.06
C HIS A 480 6.94 -22.66 -22.01
N LEU A 481 6.90 -23.88 -21.50
CA LEU A 481 7.14 -25.12 -22.21
C LEU A 481 5.81 -25.79 -22.52
N ALA A 482 5.35 -25.74 -23.77
CA ALA A 482 4.13 -26.42 -24.19
C ALA A 482 4.41 -27.90 -24.45
N LEU A 483 3.59 -28.79 -23.89
CA LEU A 483 3.84 -30.23 -23.91
C LEU A 483 2.93 -30.97 -24.89
N SER A 484 3.39 -32.12 -25.39
CA SER A 484 2.58 -33.00 -26.24
C SER A 484 1.40 -33.65 -25.52
N GLU A 485 1.53 -33.84 -24.20
CA GLU A 485 0.51 -34.40 -23.31
C GLU A 485 0.68 -33.78 -21.91
N SER A 486 -0.39 -33.76 -21.11
CA SER A 486 -0.34 -33.20 -19.75
C SER A 486 0.47 -34.08 -18.79
N ILE A 487 1.30 -33.47 -17.94
CA ILE A 487 1.88 -34.15 -16.78
C ILE A 487 0.81 -34.50 -15.74
N GLY A 488 1.09 -35.49 -14.89
CA GLY A 488 0.28 -35.82 -13.72
C GLY A 488 0.36 -34.75 -12.63
N ALA A 489 0.26 -35.12 -11.35
CA ALA A 489 0.36 -34.17 -10.22
C ALA A 489 1.74 -33.46 -10.14
N SER A 490 2.77 -34.07 -10.71
CA SER A 490 4.10 -33.48 -10.87
C SER A 490 4.82 -34.08 -12.09
N GLY A 491 5.87 -33.41 -12.55
CA GLY A 491 6.79 -33.89 -13.57
C GLY A 491 8.16 -33.26 -13.41
N THR A 492 9.20 -33.85 -13.99
CA THR A 492 10.55 -33.25 -14.00
C THR A 492 10.86 -32.61 -15.33
N VAL A 493 11.64 -31.52 -15.31
CA VAL A 493 12.20 -30.86 -16.49
C VAL A 493 13.71 -30.93 -16.38
N ASP A 494 14.35 -31.55 -17.37
CA ASP A 494 15.81 -31.55 -17.54
C ASP A 494 16.20 -30.52 -18.61
N PHE A 495 17.36 -29.90 -18.45
CA PHE A 495 17.84 -28.81 -19.31
C PHE A 495 19.18 -29.16 -19.96
N PHE A 496 19.28 -29.03 -21.27
CA PHE A 496 20.49 -29.30 -22.05
C PHE A 496 21.22 -28.03 -22.51
N TYR A 497 20.55 -26.88 -22.50
CA TYR A 497 21.17 -25.59 -22.82
C TYR A 497 20.43 -24.44 -22.14
N LEU A 498 21.17 -23.56 -21.46
CA LEU A 498 20.70 -22.29 -20.88
C LEU A 498 21.74 -21.20 -21.14
N GLU A 499 21.30 -19.97 -21.38
CA GLU A 499 22.16 -18.82 -21.62
C GLU A 499 21.51 -17.53 -21.08
N ASP A 500 22.28 -16.69 -20.39
CA ASP A 500 21.83 -15.37 -19.90
C ASP A 500 22.04 -14.26 -20.95
N LEU A 501 21.56 -13.04 -20.67
CA LEU A 501 21.78 -11.88 -21.54
C LEU A 501 23.25 -11.44 -21.68
N PHE A 502 24.16 -11.99 -20.87
CA PHE A 502 25.57 -11.63 -20.82
C PHE A 502 26.50 -12.70 -21.43
N GLY A 503 25.94 -13.78 -21.98
CA GLY A 503 26.65 -14.85 -22.66
C GLY A 503 27.18 -15.97 -21.75
N ASN A 504 26.74 -16.02 -20.49
CA ASN A 504 27.04 -17.13 -19.58
C ASN A 504 26.16 -18.33 -19.93
N VAL A 505 26.80 -19.46 -20.27
CA VAL A 505 26.12 -20.65 -20.81
C VAL A 505 26.23 -21.84 -19.86
N SER A 506 25.15 -22.60 -19.72
CA SER A 506 25.13 -23.95 -19.16
C SER A 506 24.69 -24.95 -20.21
N ASN A 507 25.53 -25.94 -20.51
CA ASN A 507 25.22 -27.06 -21.42
C ASN A 507 24.61 -28.27 -20.69
N SER A 508 24.27 -28.11 -19.40
CA SER A 508 23.60 -29.12 -18.58
C SER A 508 23.05 -28.44 -17.31
N GLY A 509 21.77 -28.06 -17.33
CA GLY A 509 21.12 -27.45 -16.17
C GLY A 509 20.60 -28.51 -15.18
N PRO A 510 20.30 -28.12 -13.94
CA PRO A 510 19.76 -29.04 -12.94
C PRO A 510 18.33 -29.45 -13.31
N THR A 511 17.97 -30.71 -13.05
CA THR A 511 16.59 -31.17 -13.13
C THR A 511 15.72 -30.45 -12.10
N ILE A 512 14.59 -29.92 -12.53
CA ILE A 512 13.61 -29.29 -11.63
C ILE A 512 12.27 -30.02 -11.65
N THR A 513 11.61 -30.10 -10.50
CA THR A 513 10.27 -30.65 -10.40
C THR A 513 9.23 -29.55 -10.62
N ALA A 514 8.37 -29.75 -11.61
CA ALA A 514 7.17 -28.95 -11.83
C ALA A 514 5.99 -29.54 -11.04
N THR A 515 5.32 -28.70 -10.25
CA THR A 515 4.04 -29.06 -9.62
C THR A 515 2.88 -28.72 -10.55
N ASN A 516 1.94 -29.64 -10.72
CA ASN A 516 0.70 -29.39 -11.44
C ASN A 516 -0.43 -29.08 -10.45
N PHE A 517 -1.00 -27.87 -10.51
CA PHE A 517 -2.11 -27.47 -9.64
C PHE A 517 -3.43 -28.18 -9.99
N GLY A 518 -3.55 -28.73 -11.19
CA GLY A 518 -4.77 -29.37 -11.68
C GLY A 518 -5.93 -28.38 -11.82
N LEU A 519 -5.64 -27.16 -12.28
CA LEU A 519 -6.59 -26.07 -12.51
C LEU A 519 -6.57 -25.63 -13.97
N THR A 520 -7.73 -25.25 -14.49
CA THR A 520 -7.88 -24.68 -15.83
C THR A 520 -8.28 -23.22 -15.72
N GLY A 521 -7.63 -22.35 -16.50
CA GLY A 521 -7.95 -20.95 -16.61
C GLY A 521 -8.89 -20.66 -17.78
N VAL A 522 -9.95 -19.89 -17.55
CA VAL A 522 -10.91 -19.47 -18.56
C VAL A 522 -11.31 -18.00 -18.37
N ASP A 523 -11.50 -17.29 -19.47
CA ASP A 523 -12.13 -15.97 -19.45
C ASP A 523 -13.65 -16.18 -19.44
N VAL A 524 -14.29 -15.71 -18.38
CA VAL A 524 -15.75 -15.74 -18.24
C VAL A 524 -16.27 -14.40 -18.74
N GLY A 525 -17.18 -14.42 -19.71
CA GLY A 525 -17.69 -13.20 -20.35
C GLY A 525 -16.64 -12.49 -21.23
N THR A 526 -16.86 -11.20 -21.50
CA THR A 526 -15.93 -10.37 -22.28
C THR A 526 -14.86 -9.76 -21.36
N VAL A 527 -13.66 -10.31 -21.37
CA VAL A 527 -12.53 -9.86 -20.54
C VAL A 527 -11.57 -9.04 -21.42
N ASN A 528 -11.36 -7.77 -21.08
CA ASN A 528 -10.47 -6.86 -21.81
C ASN A 528 -9.59 -6.05 -20.84
N PRO A 529 -8.25 -6.16 -20.89
CA PRO A 529 -7.50 -7.13 -21.70
C PRO A 529 -7.81 -8.57 -21.29
N PRO A 530 -7.63 -9.57 -22.17
CA PRO A 530 -7.85 -10.98 -21.85
C PRO A 530 -7.09 -11.41 -20.59
N GLY A 531 -7.68 -12.34 -19.86
CA GLY A 531 -7.10 -12.81 -18.62
C GLY A 531 -5.92 -13.76 -18.86
N SER A 532 -4.99 -13.78 -17.91
CA SER A 532 -3.84 -14.68 -17.90
C SER A 532 -3.63 -15.24 -16.49
N ASN A 533 -2.90 -16.34 -16.41
CA ASN A 533 -2.49 -16.93 -15.15
C ASN A 533 -1.05 -17.40 -15.27
N PHE A 534 -0.27 -17.14 -14.22
CA PHE A 534 1.16 -17.37 -14.21
C PHE A 534 1.53 -18.09 -12.91
N ALA A 535 2.20 -19.23 -13.01
CA ALA A 535 2.61 -20.00 -11.84
C ALA A 535 4.08 -20.34 -11.99
N CYS A 536 4.85 -19.99 -10.98
CA CYS A 536 6.25 -20.35 -10.91
C CYS A 536 6.60 -21.07 -9.61
N ASP A 537 5.80 -20.91 -8.56
CA ASP A 537 5.97 -21.56 -7.28
C ASP A 537 5.06 -22.80 -7.21
N THR A 538 5.44 -23.76 -6.37
CA THR A 538 4.67 -24.95 -6.03
C THR A 538 3.42 -24.68 -5.19
N ASN A 539 3.34 -23.52 -4.52
CA ASN A 539 2.23 -23.16 -3.62
C ASN A 539 1.69 -21.74 -3.83
N SER A 540 2.13 -21.05 -4.88
CA SER A 540 1.70 -19.68 -5.19
C SER A 540 1.60 -19.47 -6.70
N PHE A 541 0.59 -18.72 -7.11
CA PHE A 541 0.38 -18.36 -8.51
C PHE A 541 -0.38 -17.06 -8.65
N GLN A 542 -0.24 -16.44 -9.81
CA GLN A 542 -0.85 -15.17 -10.17
C GLN A 542 -1.99 -15.38 -11.14
N VAL A 543 -3.04 -14.57 -10.97
CA VAL A 543 -4.13 -14.42 -11.93
C VAL A 543 -4.25 -12.95 -12.27
N SER A 544 -4.10 -12.65 -13.56
CA SER A 544 -4.23 -11.31 -14.10
C SER A 544 -5.46 -11.21 -14.98
N ALA A 545 -6.21 -10.11 -14.87
CA ALA A 545 -7.43 -9.96 -15.64
C ALA A 545 -7.82 -8.49 -15.83
N GLY A 546 -8.42 -8.20 -16.99
CA GLY A 546 -9.35 -7.09 -17.13
C GLY A 546 -10.76 -7.45 -16.66
N GLY A 547 -11.77 -6.88 -17.31
CA GLY A 547 -13.18 -7.16 -17.05
C GLY A 547 -13.89 -6.05 -16.28
N LEU A 548 -15.22 -6.04 -16.34
CA LEU A 548 -16.08 -4.98 -15.81
C LEU A 548 -16.56 -5.25 -14.38
N ASP A 549 -17.04 -6.45 -14.09
CA ASP A 549 -17.39 -6.89 -12.73
C ASP A 549 -17.85 -8.36 -12.72
N ILE A 550 -18.13 -8.88 -11.52
CA ILE A 550 -18.84 -10.15 -11.27
C ILE A 550 -20.18 -9.96 -10.54
N THR A 551 -20.69 -8.72 -10.55
CA THR A 551 -21.98 -8.38 -9.94
C THR A 551 -23.07 -8.29 -11.01
N SER A 552 -24.30 -7.91 -10.64
CA SER A 552 -25.44 -7.88 -11.56
C SER A 552 -25.71 -9.27 -12.18
N THR A 553 -26.11 -9.32 -13.45
CA THR A 553 -26.61 -10.51 -14.17
C THR A 553 -25.56 -11.27 -14.98
N ALA A 554 -24.37 -10.71 -15.19
CA ALA A 554 -23.32 -11.31 -16.00
C ALA A 554 -21.93 -10.93 -15.50
N ASP A 555 -21.06 -11.93 -15.45
CA ASP A 555 -19.69 -11.81 -14.95
C ASP A 555 -18.69 -11.63 -16.09
N THR A 556 -17.65 -10.87 -15.79
CA THR A 556 -16.49 -10.64 -16.66
C THR A 556 -15.22 -10.76 -15.82
N LEU A 557 -14.54 -11.91 -15.88
CA LEU A 557 -13.36 -12.18 -15.05
C LEU A 557 -12.44 -13.23 -15.67
N ARG A 558 -11.18 -13.29 -15.20
CA ARG A 558 -10.38 -14.51 -15.33
C ARG A 558 -10.74 -15.45 -14.18
N PHE A 559 -11.12 -16.68 -14.51
CA PHE A 559 -11.44 -17.72 -13.53
C PHE A 559 -10.52 -18.93 -13.70
N VAL A 560 -9.82 -19.31 -12.64
CA VAL A 560 -8.89 -20.44 -12.61
C VAL A 560 -9.38 -21.47 -11.60
N HIS A 561 -9.79 -22.64 -12.08
CA HIS A 561 -10.65 -23.55 -11.32
C HIS A 561 -10.47 -25.03 -11.65
N LYS A 562 -11.13 -25.87 -10.86
CA LYS A 562 -11.40 -27.27 -11.20
C LYS A 562 -12.81 -27.68 -10.77
N SER A 563 -13.33 -28.75 -11.36
CA SER A 563 -14.61 -29.32 -10.95
C SER A 563 -14.48 -30.09 -9.64
N VAL A 564 -15.48 -29.92 -8.75
CA VAL A 564 -15.58 -30.53 -7.43
C VAL A 564 -17.00 -31.06 -7.26
N ASP A 565 -17.11 -32.34 -6.92
CA ASP A 565 -18.39 -32.98 -6.65
C ASP A 565 -18.73 -32.94 -5.15
N GLY A 566 -19.98 -32.60 -4.84
CA GLY A 566 -20.53 -32.69 -3.49
C GLY A 566 -20.06 -31.60 -2.54
N ASP A 567 -19.98 -31.97 -1.26
CA ASP A 567 -19.58 -31.10 -0.16
C ASP A 567 -18.08 -30.87 -0.15
N PHE A 568 -17.67 -29.62 0.06
CA PHE A 568 -16.26 -29.25 0.05
C PHE A 568 -15.96 -28.12 1.01
N ASP A 569 -14.67 -27.96 1.25
CA ASP A 569 -14.13 -26.83 1.96
C ASP A 569 -12.93 -26.27 1.19
N ALA A 570 -13.11 -25.08 0.64
CA ALA A 570 -12.13 -24.42 -0.22
C ALA A 570 -11.57 -23.19 0.47
N ARG A 571 -10.25 -23.02 0.44
CA ARG A 571 -9.59 -21.82 0.99
C ARG A 571 -8.47 -21.33 0.09
N VAL A 572 -8.15 -20.04 0.25
CA VAL A 572 -7.00 -19.41 -0.39
C VAL A 572 -6.50 -18.24 0.44
N ARG A 573 -5.22 -17.93 0.31
CA ARG A 573 -4.62 -16.67 0.78
C ARG A 573 -4.26 -15.77 -0.40
N VAL A 574 -4.68 -14.52 -0.36
CA VAL A 574 -4.18 -13.47 -1.26
C VAL A 574 -3.00 -12.76 -0.59
N THR A 575 -1.84 -12.81 -1.23
CA THR A 575 -0.58 -12.21 -0.72
C THR A 575 -0.28 -10.88 -1.34
N SER A 576 -0.73 -10.66 -2.56
CA SER A 576 -0.58 -9.40 -3.28
C SER A 576 -1.79 -9.21 -4.17
N PHE A 577 -2.26 -7.97 -4.27
CA PHE A 577 -3.27 -7.59 -5.24
C PHE A 577 -2.92 -6.19 -5.73
N VAL A 578 -2.52 -6.10 -7.00
CA VAL A 578 -1.93 -4.88 -7.58
C VAL A 578 -2.51 -4.61 -8.97
N GLY A 579 -2.56 -3.34 -9.35
CA GLY A 579 -2.98 -2.88 -10.68
C GLY A 579 -1.80 -2.35 -11.48
N THR A 580 -2.09 -1.80 -12.65
CA THR A 580 -1.13 -0.97 -13.37
C THR A 580 -0.91 0.34 -12.62
N ASN A 581 0.31 0.89 -12.68
CA ASN A 581 0.74 2.12 -11.99
C ASN A 581 -0.08 3.39 -12.34
N ASP A 582 -1.06 3.26 -13.23
CA ASP A 582 -1.94 4.32 -13.70
C ASP A 582 -3.38 4.20 -13.18
N HIS A 583 -3.75 3.10 -12.51
CA HIS A 583 -5.08 2.94 -11.89
C HIS A 583 -5.21 1.68 -11.01
N PHE A 584 -5.76 1.83 -9.80
CA PHE A 584 -6.33 0.71 -9.05
C PHE A 584 -7.79 1.01 -8.73
N GLU A 585 -8.72 0.41 -9.48
CA GLU A 585 -10.17 0.60 -9.22
C GLU A 585 -10.50 0.16 -7.80
N THR A 586 -11.20 1.02 -7.05
CA THR A 586 -11.49 0.77 -5.63
C THR A 586 -12.30 -0.50 -5.39
N THR A 587 -13.00 -0.95 -6.43
CA THR A 587 -13.88 -2.12 -6.45
C THR A 587 -13.35 -3.28 -7.30
N ALA A 588 -12.08 -3.25 -7.75
CA ALA A 588 -11.42 -4.42 -8.32
C ALA A 588 -11.50 -5.60 -7.33
N LYS A 589 -11.52 -6.84 -7.82
CA LYS A 589 -11.74 -8.00 -6.95
C LYS A 589 -10.72 -9.09 -7.18
N ALA A 590 -10.18 -9.63 -6.08
CA ALA A 590 -9.51 -10.91 -6.03
C ALA A 590 -10.41 -11.87 -5.24
N MET A 591 -10.68 -13.05 -5.79
CA MET A 591 -11.84 -13.85 -5.41
C MET A 591 -11.51 -15.33 -5.19
N LEU A 592 -12.27 -15.95 -4.29
CA LEU A 592 -12.54 -17.38 -4.24
C LEU A 592 -13.99 -17.59 -4.68
N LEU A 593 -14.22 -18.46 -5.67
CA LEU A 593 -15.53 -18.68 -6.29
C LEU A 593 -15.88 -20.17 -6.34
N ALA A 594 -17.16 -20.47 -6.14
CA ALA A 594 -17.79 -21.75 -6.45
C ALA A 594 -18.95 -21.50 -7.43
N ARG A 595 -18.79 -21.94 -8.69
CA ARG A 595 -19.71 -21.65 -9.79
C ARG A 595 -20.37 -22.93 -10.32
N ALA A 596 -21.63 -22.86 -10.71
CA ALA A 596 -22.31 -23.96 -11.41
C ALA A 596 -21.69 -24.26 -12.78
N ASP A 597 -21.26 -23.24 -13.51
CA ASP A 597 -20.64 -23.35 -14.82
C ASP A 597 -19.69 -22.15 -15.13
N ASN A 598 -19.08 -22.19 -16.32
CA ASN A 598 -18.16 -21.13 -16.80
C ASN A 598 -18.87 -20.01 -17.59
N GLY A 599 -20.21 -20.04 -17.66
CA GLY A 599 -21.00 -19.00 -18.30
C GLY A 599 -21.01 -17.70 -17.49
N ALA A 600 -21.14 -16.57 -18.18
CA ALA A 600 -21.15 -15.25 -17.55
C ALA A 600 -22.30 -15.10 -16.52
N GLY A 601 -23.46 -15.70 -16.77
CA GLY A 601 -24.60 -15.65 -15.86
C GLY A 601 -24.61 -16.73 -14.79
N SER A 602 -23.55 -17.52 -14.59
CA SER A 602 -23.57 -18.72 -13.72
C SER A 602 -24.12 -18.42 -12.33
N GLN A 603 -24.92 -19.35 -11.80
CA GLN A 603 -25.18 -19.42 -10.37
C GLN A 603 -23.85 -19.60 -9.62
N ALA A 604 -23.66 -18.95 -8.48
CA ALA A 604 -22.39 -18.95 -7.78
C ALA A 604 -22.52 -18.58 -6.30
N VAL A 605 -21.51 -18.96 -5.52
CA VAL A 605 -21.17 -18.40 -4.20
C VAL A 605 -19.73 -17.91 -4.26
N ASN A 606 -19.50 -16.68 -3.80
CA ASN A 606 -18.22 -16.01 -3.92
C ASN A 606 -17.81 -15.37 -2.60
N VAL A 607 -16.51 -15.28 -2.36
CA VAL A 607 -15.90 -14.36 -1.40
C VAL A 607 -14.83 -13.57 -2.14
N TRP A 608 -14.80 -12.26 -1.95
CA TRP A 608 -13.75 -11.42 -2.52
C TRP A 608 -13.15 -10.46 -1.53
N ILE A 609 -11.94 -10.04 -1.86
CA ILE A 609 -11.35 -8.83 -1.34
C ILE A 609 -11.33 -7.73 -2.39
N THR A 610 -11.46 -6.48 -1.95
CA THR A 610 -11.11 -5.29 -2.73
C THR A 610 -9.75 -4.75 -2.30
N PRO A 611 -9.08 -3.92 -3.12
CA PRO A 611 -7.79 -3.33 -2.79
C PRO A 611 -7.74 -2.64 -1.43
N SER A 612 -6.55 -2.61 -0.82
CA SER A 612 -6.28 -1.73 0.32
C SER A 612 -6.42 -0.27 -0.11
N HIS A 613 -6.53 0.67 0.85
CA HIS A 613 -6.69 2.09 0.54
C HIS A 613 -5.69 2.52 -0.55
N PRO A 614 -6.16 3.11 -1.67
CA PRO A 614 -7.46 3.78 -1.89
C PRO A 614 -8.72 2.93 -2.00
N GLY A 615 -8.58 1.63 -2.24
CA GLY A 615 -9.74 0.80 -2.51
C GLY A 615 -10.65 0.63 -1.30
N ASP A 616 -11.79 -0.01 -1.56
CA ASP A 616 -12.84 -0.24 -0.56
C ASP A 616 -12.31 -1.02 0.66
N ASN A 617 -11.16 -1.70 0.54
CA ASN A 617 -10.46 -2.39 1.63
C ASN A 617 -11.36 -3.36 2.41
N ASN A 618 -12.20 -4.08 1.66
CA ASN A 618 -13.29 -4.90 2.17
C ASN A 618 -13.07 -6.37 1.84
N VAL A 619 -13.68 -7.23 2.67
CA VAL A 619 -13.93 -8.65 2.39
C VAL A 619 -15.43 -8.87 2.41
N THR A 620 -16.00 -9.37 1.31
CA THR A 620 -17.45 -9.50 1.13
C THR A 620 -17.81 -10.86 0.55
N ALA A 621 -18.92 -11.43 1.03
CA ALA A 621 -19.52 -12.65 0.48
C ALA A 621 -20.74 -12.33 -0.39
N SER A 622 -20.92 -13.08 -1.47
CA SER A 622 -22.08 -12.93 -2.37
C SER A 622 -22.53 -14.23 -3.00
N TYR A 623 -23.72 -14.20 -3.58
CA TYR A 623 -24.26 -15.30 -4.35
C TYR A 623 -25.10 -14.84 -5.55
N ARG A 624 -25.26 -15.76 -6.51
CA ARG A 624 -26.28 -15.71 -7.57
C ARG A 624 -27.03 -17.05 -7.58
N THR A 625 -28.34 -17.02 -7.34
CA THR A 625 -29.18 -18.23 -7.23
C THR A 625 -29.83 -18.69 -8.54
N THR A 626 -29.90 -17.84 -9.56
CA THR A 626 -30.46 -18.21 -10.88
C THR A 626 -29.52 -17.76 -11.99
N THR A 627 -29.45 -18.55 -13.07
CA THR A 627 -28.62 -18.18 -14.23
C THR A 627 -29.10 -16.85 -14.81
N GLY A 628 -28.20 -15.88 -14.93
CA GLY A 628 -28.53 -14.52 -15.38
C GLY A 628 -29.28 -13.67 -14.34
N GLY A 629 -29.45 -14.16 -13.11
CA GLY A 629 -30.09 -13.41 -12.02
C GLY A 629 -29.17 -12.38 -11.37
N ALA A 630 -29.75 -11.51 -10.54
CA ALA A 630 -28.97 -10.52 -9.80
C ALA A 630 -28.03 -11.18 -8.77
N THR A 631 -26.84 -10.60 -8.63
CA THR A 631 -25.89 -10.95 -7.57
C THR A 631 -26.27 -10.24 -6.28
N ASN A 632 -26.36 -10.99 -5.18
CA ASN A 632 -26.72 -10.47 -3.86
C ASN A 632 -25.57 -10.70 -2.87
N THR A 633 -25.32 -9.74 -1.99
CA THR A 633 -24.39 -9.92 -0.87
C THR A 633 -25.10 -10.57 0.31
N PHE A 634 -24.36 -11.33 1.13
CA PHE A 634 -24.88 -11.90 2.36
C PHE A 634 -23.84 -11.85 3.47
N GLY A 635 -24.31 -11.92 4.71
CA GLY A 635 -23.43 -11.85 5.87
C GLY A 635 -22.90 -10.44 6.14
N THR A 636 -21.77 -10.37 6.83
CA THR A 636 -21.09 -9.15 7.23
C THR A 636 -19.90 -8.87 6.31
N THR A 637 -19.86 -7.68 5.73
CA THR A 637 -18.65 -7.13 5.08
C THR A 637 -17.67 -6.68 6.14
N LEU A 638 -16.39 -7.08 6.01
CA LEU A 638 -15.37 -6.72 6.98
C LEU A 638 -14.23 -5.91 6.36
N THR A 639 -13.69 -4.98 7.14
CA THR A 639 -12.50 -4.16 6.83
C THR A 639 -11.50 -4.25 7.99
N PRO A 640 -10.17 -4.15 7.77
CA PRO A 640 -9.48 -4.12 6.47
C PRO A 640 -9.56 -5.47 5.72
N ASN A 641 -9.17 -5.46 4.44
CA ASN A 641 -9.17 -6.63 3.55
C ASN A 641 -8.22 -7.76 3.99
N GLY A 642 -7.23 -7.43 4.83
CA GLY A 642 -6.28 -8.38 5.41
C GLY A 642 -4.99 -8.60 4.62
N LEU A 643 -4.73 -7.87 3.52
CA LEU A 643 -3.46 -8.01 2.78
C LEU A 643 -2.25 -7.70 3.67
N PRO A 644 -1.10 -8.38 3.48
CA PRO A 644 -0.81 -9.49 2.55
C PRO A 644 -1.17 -10.88 3.11
N ASN A 645 -1.99 -10.95 4.15
CA ASN A 645 -2.46 -12.21 4.76
C ASN A 645 -3.98 -12.36 4.58
N ALA A 646 -4.53 -11.96 3.43
CA ALA A 646 -5.97 -11.96 3.22
C ALA A 646 -6.46 -13.36 2.87
N TRP A 647 -6.94 -14.10 3.87
CA TRP A 647 -7.48 -15.45 3.66
C TRP A 647 -8.99 -15.42 3.41
N MET A 648 -9.45 -16.22 2.46
CA MET A 648 -10.86 -16.44 2.14
C MET A 648 -11.16 -17.94 2.15
N ARG A 649 -12.36 -18.32 2.59
CA ARG A 649 -12.81 -19.73 2.61
C ARG A 649 -14.30 -19.86 2.32
N ILE A 650 -14.68 -20.90 1.59
CA ILE A 650 -16.06 -21.31 1.27
C ILE A 650 -16.23 -22.77 1.68
N GLN A 651 -17.16 -23.04 2.59
CA GLN A 651 -17.58 -24.38 2.99
C GLN A 651 -18.98 -24.66 2.44
N ARG A 652 -19.18 -25.84 1.84
CA ARG A 652 -20.46 -26.35 1.36
C ARG A 652 -20.85 -27.61 2.12
N GLU A 653 -22.09 -27.62 2.64
CA GLU A 653 -22.75 -28.78 3.24
C GLU A 653 -24.18 -28.90 2.69
N GLY A 654 -24.38 -29.79 1.72
CA GLY A 654 -25.60 -29.86 0.90
C GLY A 654 -25.85 -28.55 0.15
N ASP A 655 -26.95 -27.88 0.51
CA ASP A 655 -27.32 -26.56 -0.01
C ASP A 655 -26.88 -25.41 0.92
N GLN A 656 -26.22 -25.70 2.04
CA GLN A 656 -25.72 -24.67 2.95
C GLN A 656 -24.31 -24.26 2.55
N PHE A 657 -24.10 -22.94 2.40
CA PHE A 657 -22.79 -22.34 2.16
C PHE A 657 -22.43 -21.40 3.29
N THR A 658 -21.25 -21.62 3.88
CA THR A 658 -20.67 -20.71 4.87
C THR A 658 -19.37 -20.14 4.34
N THR A 659 -19.21 -18.83 4.52
CA THR A 659 -18.04 -18.08 4.04
C THR A 659 -17.27 -17.49 5.20
N TYR A 660 -15.96 -17.41 5.05
CA TYR A 660 -15.07 -16.94 6.11
C TYR A 660 -13.93 -16.07 5.58
N ARG A 661 -13.37 -15.24 6.47
CA ARG A 661 -12.05 -14.63 6.30
C ARG A 661 -11.08 -15.06 7.40
N SER A 662 -9.79 -14.92 7.16
CA SER A 662 -8.75 -15.01 8.19
C SER A 662 -7.59 -14.05 7.90
N LEU A 663 -6.81 -13.72 8.94
CA LEU A 663 -5.54 -12.98 8.82
C LEU A 663 -4.30 -13.86 9.02
N ASN A 664 -4.49 -15.15 9.32
CA ASN A 664 -3.40 -16.09 9.60
C ASN A 664 -3.64 -17.50 9.05
N GLY A 665 -4.81 -17.75 8.44
CA GLY A 665 -5.19 -19.05 7.87
C GLY A 665 -5.66 -20.05 8.92
N VAL A 666 -5.74 -19.66 10.19
CA VAL A 666 -6.08 -20.53 11.33
C VAL A 666 -7.34 -20.06 12.03
N ASP A 667 -7.43 -18.76 12.34
CA ASP A 667 -8.61 -18.16 12.95
C ASP A 667 -9.56 -17.65 11.88
N TRP A 668 -10.69 -18.34 11.73
CA TRP A 668 -11.67 -18.03 10.72
C TRP A 668 -12.83 -17.26 11.34
N ILE A 669 -13.09 -16.07 10.81
CA ILE A 669 -14.26 -15.27 11.14
C ILE A 669 -15.30 -15.54 10.07
N SER A 670 -16.47 -16.05 10.47
CA SER A 670 -17.60 -16.25 9.56
C SER A 670 -18.07 -14.89 9.04
N LEU A 671 -18.13 -14.76 7.72
CA LEU A 671 -18.79 -13.65 7.06
C LEU A 671 -20.31 -13.89 7.07
N GLY A 672 -20.74 -15.13 6.84
CA GLY A 672 -22.14 -15.53 6.98
C GLY A 672 -22.44 -16.89 6.38
N THR A 673 -23.64 -17.40 6.66
CA THR A 673 -24.19 -18.65 6.14
C THR A 673 -25.46 -18.38 5.34
N ALA A 674 -25.61 -19.03 4.17
CA ALA A 674 -26.80 -18.96 3.34
C ALA A 674 -27.20 -20.34 2.79
N THR A 675 -28.50 -20.56 2.61
CA THR A 675 -29.04 -21.75 1.93
C THR A 675 -29.28 -21.44 0.46
N ILE A 676 -28.49 -22.05 -0.43
CA ILE A 676 -28.43 -21.75 -1.86
C ILE A 676 -28.39 -23.08 -2.60
N ALA A 677 -29.47 -23.41 -3.31
CA ALA A 677 -29.52 -24.63 -4.12
C ALA A 677 -28.65 -24.48 -5.38
N LEU A 678 -27.56 -25.24 -5.44
CA LEU A 678 -26.64 -25.32 -6.59
C LEU A 678 -26.47 -26.78 -7.04
N PRO A 679 -26.04 -27.03 -8.30
CA PRO A 679 -25.75 -28.39 -8.78
C PRO A 679 -24.75 -29.15 -7.89
N ALA A 680 -24.79 -30.48 -7.95
CA ALA A 680 -23.88 -31.32 -7.16
C ALA A 680 -22.40 -31.07 -7.50
N THR A 681 -22.09 -30.92 -8.79
CA THR A 681 -20.75 -30.57 -9.28
C THR A 681 -20.65 -29.06 -9.47
N LEU A 682 -19.63 -28.43 -8.89
CA LEU A 682 -19.30 -27.02 -9.08
C LEU A 682 -17.87 -26.86 -9.59
N ASN A 683 -17.63 -25.80 -10.36
CA ASN A 683 -16.29 -25.32 -10.65
C ASN A 683 -15.85 -24.42 -9.49
N VAL A 684 -14.84 -24.86 -8.74
CA VAL A 684 -14.31 -24.17 -7.56
C VAL A 684 -12.89 -23.69 -7.84
N GLY A 685 -12.64 -22.41 -7.60
CA GLY A 685 -11.41 -21.78 -8.04
C GLY A 685 -11.24 -20.36 -7.57
N VAL A 686 -10.21 -19.70 -8.08
CA VAL A 686 -9.92 -18.30 -7.79
C VAL A 686 -10.07 -17.45 -9.04
N GLY A 687 -10.21 -16.14 -8.85
CA GLY A 687 -10.36 -15.25 -9.99
C GLY A 687 -9.98 -13.81 -9.68
N ALA A 688 -9.81 -13.03 -10.73
CA ALA A 688 -9.54 -11.61 -10.66
C ALA A 688 -10.37 -10.83 -11.68
N VAL A 689 -10.72 -9.59 -11.34
CA VAL A 689 -11.37 -8.63 -12.25
C VAL A 689 -10.89 -7.22 -11.92
N SER A 690 -10.54 -6.45 -12.95
CA SER A 690 -10.03 -5.08 -12.79
C SER A 690 -11.12 -4.06 -12.50
N HIS A 691 -12.38 -4.43 -12.75
CA HIS A 691 -13.54 -3.54 -12.73
C HIS A 691 -13.50 -2.41 -13.79
N ARG A 692 -12.57 -2.49 -14.74
CA ARG A 692 -12.43 -1.52 -15.83
C ARG A 692 -11.83 -2.17 -17.07
N ALA A 693 -12.60 -2.09 -18.16
CA ALA A 693 -12.12 -2.52 -19.47
C ALA A 693 -10.86 -1.74 -19.88
N GLY A 694 -9.87 -2.45 -20.42
CA GLY A 694 -8.58 -1.89 -20.84
C GLY A 694 -7.55 -1.74 -19.73
N LYS A 695 -7.90 -2.03 -18.47
CA LYS A 695 -6.95 -2.09 -17.33
C LYS A 695 -6.82 -3.51 -16.83
N VAL A 696 -5.63 -3.87 -16.36
CA VAL A 696 -5.33 -5.19 -15.80
C VAL A 696 -5.02 -5.08 -14.33
N VAL A 697 -5.56 -5.99 -13.54
CA VAL A 697 -5.13 -6.24 -12.16
C VAL A 697 -4.49 -7.61 -12.07
N THR A 698 -3.58 -7.80 -11.12
CA THR A 698 -2.92 -9.07 -10.84
C THR A 698 -3.07 -9.40 -9.36
N ALA A 699 -3.72 -10.53 -9.08
CA ALA A 699 -3.82 -11.10 -7.74
C ALA A 699 -2.86 -12.29 -7.61
N THR A 700 -2.05 -12.29 -6.55
CA THR A 700 -1.19 -13.41 -6.18
C THR A 700 -1.88 -14.23 -5.10
N PHE A 701 -2.18 -15.48 -5.42
CA PHE A 701 -2.82 -16.45 -4.55
C PHE A 701 -1.81 -17.46 -4.06
N SER A 702 -1.92 -17.87 -2.81
CA SER A 702 -1.10 -18.92 -2.20
C SER A 702 -1.95 -19.82 -1.32
N ASP A 703 -1.44 -21.01 -0.99
CA ASP A 703 -2.11 -21.99 -0.13
C ASP A 703 -3.54 -22.33 -0.59
N PHE A 704 -3.78 -22.33 -1.90
CA PHE A 704 -5.07 -22.73 -2.46
C PHE A 704 -5.30 -24.23 -2.23
N ARG A 705 -6.37 -24.56 -1.49
CA ARG A 705 -6.71 -25.95 -1.15
C ARG A 705 -8.20 -26.16 -1.21
N ILE A 706 -8.59 -27.37 -1.60
CA ILE A 706 -9.96 -27.86 -1.55
C ILE A 706 -9.93 -29.24 -0.89
N SER A 707 -10.63 -29.41 0.23
CA SER A 707 -10.89 -30.71 0.85
C SER A 707 -12.32 -31.18 0.60
N GLN A 708 -12.51 -32.50 0.58
CA GLN A 708 -13.82 -33.14 0.53
C GLN A 708 -14.44 -33.14 1.92
N GLY A 709 -15.64 -32.57 2.08
CA GLY A 709 -16.25 -32.29 3.40
C GLY A 709 -15.55 -31.18 4.20
N ALA A 710 -16.00 -30.96 5.45
CA ALA A 710 -15.47 -29.93 6.36
C ALA A 710 -13.96 -30.15 6.63
N GLU A 711 -13.17 -29.07 6.53
CA GLU A 711 -11.73 -29.17 6.83
C GLU A 711 -11.51 -29.55 8.31
N PRO A 712 -10.65 -30.55 8.62
CA PRO A 712 -10.30 -30.83 10.00
C PRO A 712 -9.68 -29.59 10.67
N PRO A 713 -9.97 -29.32 11.96
CA PRO A 713 -9.41 -28.18 12.66
C PRO A 713 -7.86 -28.24 12.62
N ILE A 714 -7.24 -27.09 12.33
CA ILE A 714 -5.79 -26.98 12.22
C ILE A 714 -5.15 -27.29 13.57
N ALA A 715 -4.18 -28.22 13.57
CA ALA A 715 -3.48 -28.61 14.78
C ALA A 715 -2.82 -27.38 15.44
N PRO A 716 -3.06 -27.14 16.74
CA PRO A 716 -2.48 -25.99 17.44
C PRO A 716 -0.95 -26.07 17.44
N THR A 717 -0.30 -24.96 17.07
CA THR A 717 1.16 -24.86 17.08
C THR A 717 1.62 -24.16 18.36
N LEU A 718 2.51 -24.82 19.12
CA LEU A 718 3.14 -24.24 20.30
C LEU A 718 4.19 -23.19 19.91
N SER A 719 4.24 -22.09 20.64
CA SER A 719 5.21 -21.00 20.47
C SER A 719 5.55 -20.33 21.80
N GLY A 720 6.47 -19.36 21.79
CA GLY A 720 6.75 -18.51 22.96
C GLY A 720 7.26 -19.28 24.18
N PHE A 721 8.09 -20.29 23.96
CA PHE A 721 8.66 -21.14 25.01
C PHE A 721 9.54 -20.33 25.97
N SER A 722 9.30 -20.49 27.27
CA SER A 722 10.13 -19.93 28.34
C SER A 722 10.29 -20.93 29.47
N TYR A 723 11.49 -20.99 30.05
CA TYR A 723 11.77 -21.78 31.24
C TYR A 723 12.54 -20.92 32.25
N THR A 724 11.87 -20.49 33.31
CA THR A 724 12.45 -19.60 34.33
C THR A 724 12.01 -20.06 35.72
N GLY A 725 12.95 -20.15 36.67
CA GLY A 725 12.62 -20.48 38.06
C GLY A 725 12.04 -21.89 38.30
N GLY A 726 12.20 -22.81 37.34
CA GLY A 726 11.61 -24.15 37.39
C GLY A 726 10.25 -24.27 36.68
N GLU A 727 9.70 -23.16 36.20
CA GLU A 727 8.40 -23.10 35.52
C GLU A 727 8.59 -23.09 34.00
N PHE A 728 7.88 -23.98 33.31
CA PHE A 728 7.79 -23.95 31.85
C PHE A 728 6.52 -23.22 31.44
N SER A 729 6.63 -22.29 30.50
CA SER A 729 5.47 -21.68 29.86
C SER A 729 5.61 -21.71 28.34
N ALA A 730 4.47 -21.86 27.68
CA ALA A 730 4.34 -21.73 26.25
C ALA A 730 2.97 -21.12 25.93
N ARG A 731 2.77 -20.74 24.68
CA ARG A 731 1.50 -20.18 24.21
C ARG A 731 1.13 -20.74 22.86
N PHE A 732 -0.16 -20.79 22.60
CA PHE A 732 -0.71 -21.23 21.33
C PHE A 732 -1.94 -20.40 20.99
N LEU A 733 -2.20 -20.25 19.70
CA LEU A 733 -3.40 -19.60 19.21
C LEU A 733 -4.61 -20.51 19.41
N THR A 734 -5.71 -19.96 19.92
CA THR A 734 -6.93 -20.72 20.22
C THR A 734 -8.07 -20.30 19.30
N GLN A 735 -8.90 -21.25 18.87
CA GLN A 735 -10.12 -20.99 18.11
C GLN A 735 -11.29 -20.70 19.04
N ASN A 736 -12.14 -19.73 18.69
CA ASN A 736 -13.28 -19.34 19.51
C ASN A 736 -14.24 -20.52 19.72
N GLY A 737 -14.55 -20.84 20.97
CA GLY A 737 -15.45 -21.93 21.37
C GLY A 737 -14.84 -23.33 21.37
N VAL A 738 -13.60 -23.52 20.91
CA VAL A 738 -12.90 -24.81 20.96
C VAL A 738 -12.26 -25.01 22.33
N THR A 739 -12.47 -26.17 22.92
CA THR A 739 -11.87 -26.53 24.21
C THR A 739 -10.59 -27.33 23.98
N TYR A 740 -9.44 -26.75 24.31
CA TYR A 740 -8.14 -27.38 24.20
C TYR A 740 -7.74 -28.04 25.50
N THR A 741 -7.15 -29.23 25.44
CA THR A 741 -6.53 -29.90 26.59
C THR A 741 -5.03 -29.86 26.41
N VAL A 742 -4.34 -29.17 27.33
CA VAL A 742 -2.88 -29.21 27.41
C VAL A 742 -2.52 -30.41 28.27
N GLU A 743 -1.67 -31.27 27.73
CA GLU A 743 -1.26 -32.50 28.37
C GLU A 743 0.25 -32.59 28.48
N TYR A 744 0.72 -33.31 29.49
CA TYR A 744 2.14 -33.57 29.69
C TYR A 744 2.43 -35.03 30.05
N LYS A 745 3.69 -35.43 29.90
CA LYS A 745 4.25 -36.65 30.47
C LYS A 745 5.77 -36.56 30.61
N ASP A 746 6.32 -37.34 31.54
CA ASP A 746 7.74 -37.30 31.90
C ASP A 746 8.59 -38.39 31.18
N ASP A 747 7.92 -39.32 30.49
CA ASP A 747 8.54 -40.37 29.68
C ASP A 747 7.60 -40.70 28.50
N LEU A 748 8.14 -40.76 27.29
CA LEU A 748 7.37 -41.10 26.10
C LEU A 748 6.78 -42.52 26.14
N ASN A 749 7.38 -43.42 26.91
CA ASN A 749 6.98 -44.83 27.00
C ASN A 749 5.86 -45.09 28.02
N VAL A 750 5.49 -44.10 28.84
CA VAL A 750 4.40 -44.21 29.82
C VAL A 750 3.07 -43.86 29.16
N VAL A 751 2.03 -44.65 29.48
CA VAL A 751 0.62 -44.41 29.12
C VAL A 751 -0.14 -44.30 30.44
N PRO A 752 -1.00 -43.29 30.70
CA PRO A 752 -1.55 -42.24 29.81
C PRO A 752 -0.82 -40.88 29.90
N TRP A 753 -1.18 -39.95 28.99
CA TRP A 753 -0.85 -38.52 29.16
C TRP A 753 -1.63 -37.94 30.35
N SER A 754 -1.00 -37.03 31.09
CA SER A 754 -1.64 -36.32 32.20
C SER A 754 -2.15 -34.96 31.73
N THR A 755 -3.39 -34.62 32.05
CA THR A 755 -3.92 -33.28 31.78
C THR A 755 -3.24 -32.26 32.68
N LEU A 756 -2.64 -31.24 32.07
CA LEU A 756 -2.10 -30.08 32.77
C LEU A 756 -3.19 -29.04 33.04
N THR A 757 -3.88 -28.63 31.97
CA THR A 757 -4.96 -27.64 32.03
C THR A 757 -5.86 -27.76 30.81
N THR A 758 -7.06 -27.21 30.94
CA THR A 758 -7.98 -27.01 29.82
C THR A 758 -8.05 -25.52 29.50
N VAL A 759 -8.06 -25.17 28.22
CA VAL A 759 -8.14 -23.80 27.74
C VAL A 759 -9.33 -23.67 26.80
N ILE A 760 -10.32 -22.87 27.19
CA ILE A 760 -11.42 -22.51 26.29
C ILE A 760 -10.90 -21.41 25.38
N GLY A 761 -10.92 -21.67 24.07
CA GLY A 761 -10.45 -20.74 23.07
C GLY A 761 -11.44 -19.61 22.83
N ASP A 762 -10.91 -18.43 22.59
CA ASP A 762 -11.66 -17.19 22.33
C ASP A 762 -11.16 -16.46 21.07
N GLY A 763 -10.35 -17.12 20.23
CA GLY A 763 -9.73 -16.50 19.07
C GLY A 763 -8.41 -15.79 19.36
N THR A 764 -7.90 -15.83 20.61
CA THR A 764 -6.64 -15.17 20.99
C THR A 764 -5.54 -16.17 21.34
N VAL A 765 -4.30 -15.69 21.40
CA VAL A 765 -3.15 -16.47 21.87
C VAL A 765 -3.28 -16.66 23.38
N LYS A 766 -3.42 -17.91 23.82
CA LYS A 766 -3.50 -18.27 25.24
C LYS A 766 -2.17 -18.85 25.71
N PRO A 767 -1.62 -18.34 26.83
CA PRO A 767 -0.50 -18.98 27.49
C PRO A 767 -1.00 -20.16 28.33
N PHE A 768 -0.11 -21.11 28.59
CA PHE A 768 -0.20 -22.01 29.73
C PHE A 768 1.14 -22.06 30.44
N THR A 769 1.09 -22.35 31.73
CA THR A 769 2.28 -22.51 32.57
C THR A 769 2.17 -23.83 33.31
N ASP A 770 3.24 -24.61 33.28
CA ASP A 770 3.44 -25.79 34.10
C ASP A 770 4.22 -25.39 35.35
N PHE A 771 3.51 -25.38 36.48
CA PHE A 771 4.05 -25.13 37.83
C PHE A 771 4.51 -26.42 38.52
N GLY A 772 4.41 -27.57 37.86
CA GLY A 772 4.70 -28.88 38.44
C GLY A 772 6.18 -29.08 38.76
N PRO A 773 6.52 -29.98 39.70
CA PRO A 773 7.90 -30.29 40.01
C PRO A 773 8.64 -30.77 38.76
N VAL A 774 9.91 -30.40 38.65
CA VAL A 774 10.80 -30.88 37.58
C VAL A 774 10.76 -32.40 37.58
N SER A 775 10.47 -32.97 36.40
CA SER A 775 10.50 -34.42 36.18
C SER A 775 11.75 -35.03 36.82
N LEU A 776 11.61 -36.19 37.49
CA LEU A 776 12.75 -36.93 38.06
C LEU A 776 13.78 -37.33 36.98
N THR A 777 13.37 -37.36 35.70
CA THR A 777 14.24 -37.65 34.55
C THR A 777 14.82 -36.39 33.90
N GLY A 778 14.44 -35.18 34.35
CA GLY A 778 14.88 -33.91 33.79
C GLY A 778 14.26 -33.55 32.42
N VAL A 779 13.33 -34.37 31.92
CA VAL A 779 12.64 -34.16 30.64
C VAL A 779 11.14 -34.28 30.84
N ARG A 780 10.38 -33.36 30.22
CA ARG A 780 8.92 -33.38 30.15
C ARG A 780 8.47 -33.06 28.73
N PHE A 781 7.47 -33.80 28.26
CA PHE A 781 6.88 -33.66 26.93
C PHE A 781 5.50 -33.04 27.07
N TYR A 782 5.15 -32.15 26.15
CA TYR A 782 3.85 -31.49 26.11
C TYR A 782 3.16 -31.74 24.78
N ARG A 783 1.83 -31.83 24.80
CA ARG A 783 1.01 -31.75 23.59
C ARG A 783 -0.27 -31.01 23.90
N ILE A 784 -0.92 -30.54 22.84
CA ILE A 784 -2.26 -29.98 22.93
C ILE A 784 -3.17 -30.89 22.11
N THR A 785 -4.29 -31.26 22.70
CA THR A 785 -5.37 -32.00 22.04
C THR A 785 -6.62 -31.14 21.99
N MET A 786 -7.46 -31.39 21.00
CA MET A 786 -8.78 -30.81 20.83
C MET A 786 -9.73 -31.95 20.39
N PRO A 787 -11.06 -31.80 20.59
CA PRO A 787 -12.06 -32.83 20.29
C PRO A 787 -12.02 -33.37 18.86
#